data_AF-A0A973HLY9-F1
#
_entry.id   AF-A0A973HLY9-F1
#
_cell.length_a   1.000
_cell.length_b   1.000
_cell.length_c   1.000
_cell.angle_alpha   90.00
_cell.angle_beta   90.00
_cell.angle_gamma   90.00
#
_symmetry.space_group_name_H-M   'P 1'
#
loop_
_entity.id
_entity.type
_entity.pdbx_description
1 polymer ?
#
loop_
_entity_poly.entity_id
_entity_poly.type
_entity_poly.pdbx_seq_one_letter_code
_entity_poly.pdbx_strand_id
1 'polypeptide(L)'
;MKIRFNLKTQLLLVASLMLLLPWAGCQSVRILETSLRQSHSQLLDVQMTAATQQLQHTLNRSQHSVFHTHQGNYYAPLTDSKMLLDGFDGEESDWKNITTPWFQLNNYDHVADLSAEAKPATTVKFRLAANNRLLYIFIQTSALTPHYYNPMRPLRAADQLNIRSINNTGLVSHWQINPQGSGRVEIRNTSQTITTRRDAGTWLLRDGHYNIEIAIPIDLASNAIGFDLILNDSQINQHFKSKPTTTYERSLVREELDLNHQLANYLQPGLSLYLLNSQYWLVGQQNADQLMNDSDDNSDSDQTGPSWLTNAIYNRLFTSNSLPYWREPTSLGRWISPPQLEQTTWYQDSPINKQLHSKVIIANGQQFYLVAVQDSRQSLLSASKALNQLLILLFTIIAVIVTGLFAFASSLSWRIVQMNKNYRAAIDSDGKIMAVPAASRLPDELGDLSRVMQQLTINQDKYTDYLATLADKLSHELKTPVAVIRTSLENLELSDLDPEATKYLTRAMQGTNRLSQTLNALSEANKLEQSFEYAQWQVVPFDDMLEEVTEAYRQIYSCHQFQLEYDHNDDYTINLAPELIVQLLDKLISNAVDYAPVDQPIRFKLNKINTQLQLSVENQGPHFSSDNIPQLFDSMVSNRQQSDTPHLGLGLHIVKLISDFHHGNIKARNLPGDKGVIFELLLPIDK
;
A
#
# COMPACT_ATOMS: atom_id res chain seq x y z
N MET A 1 -23.88 -18.53 27.61
CA MET A 1 -23.24 -19.38 26.57
C MET A 1 -22.04 -18.63 26.01
N LYS A 2 -20.82 -18.89 26.52
CA LYS A 2 -19.60 -18.24 26.00
C LYS A 2 -19.25 -18.92 24.68
N ILE A 3 -19.57 -18.27 23.57
CA ILE A 3 -19.21 -18.75 22.23
C ILE A 3 -17.68 -18.74 22.15
N ARG A 4 -17.06 -19.93 22.14
CA ARG A 4 -15.62 -20.08 21.93
C ARG A 4 -15.36 -20.03 20.42
N PHE A 5 -14.77 -18.95 19.95
CA PHE A 5 -14.31 -18.86 18.57
C PHE A 5 -12.97 -19.57 18.46
N ASN A 6 -12.93 -20.61 17.63
CA ASN A 6 -11.72 -21.34 17.31
C ASN A 6 -10.79 -20.45 16.46
N LEU A 7 -9.47 -20.62 16.55
CA LEU A 7 -8.48 -19.83 15.79
C LEU A 7 -8.84 -19.74 14.29
N LYS A 8 -9.35 -20.84 13.72
CA LYS A 8 -9.81 -20.90 12.32
C LYS A 8 -11.01 -20.00 12.04
N THR A 9 -11.99 -19.91 12.95
CA THR A 9 -13.18 -19.08 12.73
C THR A 9 -12.86 -17.60 12.87
N GLN A 10 -11.91 -17.22 13.73
CA GLN A 10 -11.39 -15.85 13.81
C GLN A 10 -10.68 -15.45 12.52
N LEU A 11 -9.79 -16.30 12.01
CA LEU A 11 -9.06 -16.05 10.76
C LEU A 11 -10.00 -15.98 9.54
N LEU A 12 -11.00 -16.86 9.48
CA LEU A 12 -12.00 -16.87 8.42
C LEU A 12 -12.88 -15.62 8.44
N LEU A 13 -13.26 -15.12 9.63
CA LEU A 13 -14.03 -13.90 9.78
C LEU A 13 -13.23 -12.68 9.31
N VAL A 14 -11.96 -12.58 9.69
CA VAL A 14 -11.09 -11.49 9.22
C VAL A 14 -10.85 -11.56 7.70
N ALA A 15 -10.61 -12.75 7.16
CA ALA A 15 -10.43 -12.94 5.72
C ALA A 15 -11.71 -12.60 4.92
N SER A 16 -12.88 -13.00 5.41
CA SER A 16 -14.17 -12.67 4.80
C SER A 16 -14.45 -11.16 4.83
N LEU A 17 -14.11 -10.49 5.93
CA LEU A 17 -14.24 -9.03 6.05
C LEU A 17 -13.32 -8.30 5.06
N MET A 18 -12.07 -8.77 4.89
CA MET A 18 -11.13 -8.19 3.93
C MET A 18 -11.57 -8.34 2.47
N LEU A 19 -12.32 -9.39 2.14
CA LEU A 19 -12.78 -9.62 0.77
C LEU A 19 -14.01 -8.77 0.40
N LEU A 20 -14.88 -8.46 1.37
CA LEU A 20 -16.12 -7.71 1.15
C LEU A 20 -15.91 -6.19 1.08
N LEU A 21 -14.92 -5.65 1.79
CA LEU A 21 -14.67 -4.22 1.90
C LEU A 21 -14.37 -3.52 0.55
N PRO A 22 -13.46 -4.03 -0.31
CA PRO A 22 -13.16 -3.41 -1.61
C PRO A 22 -14.35 -3.44 -2.57
N TRP A 23 -15.11 -4.53 -2.55
CA TRP A 23 -16.28 -4.70 -3.41
C TRP A 23 -17.41 -3.76 -3.00
N ALA A 24 -17.73 -3.69 -1.69
CA ALA A 24 -18.71 -2.76 -1.15
C ALA A 24 -18.29 -1.30 -1.43
N GLY A 25 -17.01 -0.97 -1.27
CA GLY A 25 -16.47 0.35 -1.60
C GLY A 25 -16.69 0.74 -3.06
N CYS A 26 -16.37 -0.14 -4.02
CA CYS A 26 -16.61 0.12 -5.44
C CYS A 26 -18.09 0.31 -5.78
N GLN A 27 -18.98 -0.49 -5.18
CA GLN A 27 -20.41 -0.38 -5.41
C GLN A 27 -20.99 0.93 -4.84
N SER A 28 -20.57 1.34 -3.65
CA SER A 28 -20.96 2.61 -3.05
C SER A 28 -20.54 3.80 -3.91
N VAL A 29 -19.31 3.79 -4.45
CA VAL A 29 -18.83 4.86 -5.35
C VAL A 29 -19.69 4.96 -6.59
N ARG A 30 -20.03 3.82 -7.21
CA ARG A 30 -20.87 3.80 -8.42
C ARG A 30 -22.25 4.39 -8.17
N ILE A 31 -22.87 4.05 -7.03
CA ILE A 31 -24.18 4.60 -6.64
C ILE A 31 -24.09 6.11 -6.39
N LEU A 32 -23.07 6.56 -5.64
CA LEU A 32 -22.86 7.97 -5.32
C LEU A 32 -22.67 8.83 -6.58
N GLU A 33 -21.85 8.38 -7.52
CA GLU A 33 -21.61 9.12 -8.76
C GLU A 33 -22.88 9.22 -9.62
N THR A 34 -23.60 8.11 -9.79
CA THR A 34 -24.85 8.13 -10.57
C THR A 34 -25.90 9.06 -9.94
N SER A 35 -26.01 9.08 -8.61
CA SER A 35 -26.92 9.96 -7.89
C SER A 35 -26.52 11.44 -8.00
N LEU A 36 -25.23 11.75 -7.89
CA LEU A 36 -24.71 13.11 -8.06
C LEU A 36 -24.96 13.64 -9.48
N ARG A 37 -24.67 12.84 -10.50
CA ARG A 37 -24.94 13.22 -11.91
C ARG A 37 -26.44 13.48 -12.13
N GLN A 38 -27.31 12.63 -11.58
CA GLN A 38 -28.75 12.79 -11.71
C GLN A 38 -29.26 14.06 -11.01
N SER A 39 -28.81 14.31 -9.78
CA SER A 39 -29.17 15.51 -9.03
C SER A 39 -28.72 16.79 -9.74
N HIS A 40 -27.49 16.79 -10.27
CA HIS A 40 -26.95 17.95 -10.97
C HIS A 40 -27.71 18.24 -12.28
N SER A 41 -28.04 17.19 -13.04
CA SER A 41 -28.86 17.31 -14.25
C SER A 41 -30.26 17.86 -13.96
N GLN A 42 -30.87 17.50 -12.83
CA GLN A 42 -32.19 18.02 -12.44
C GLN A 42 -32.12 19.51 -12.06
N LEU A 43 -31.08 19.92 -11.35
CA LEU A 43 -30.88 21.32 -10.99
C LEU A 43 -30.71 22.20 -12.23
N LEU A 44 -29.89 21.77 -13.19
CA LEU A 44 -29.73 22.47 -14.47
C LEU A 44 -31.05 22.55 -15.25
N ASP A 45 -31.84 21.47 -15.28
CA ASP A 45 -33.12 21.49 -15.98
C ASP A 45 -34.09 22.50 -15.35
N VAL A 46 -34.17 22.56 -14.01
CA VAL A 46 -34.98 23.56 -13.31
C VAL A 46 -34.51 24.99 -13.62
N GLN A 47 -33.21 25.24 -13.60
CA GLN A 47 -32.64 26.56 -13.93
C GLN A 47 -32.89 26.95 -15.38
N MET A 48 -32.66 26.04 -16.32
CA MET A 48 -32.92 26.26 -17.75
C MET A 48 -34.40 26.50 -17.99
N THR A 49 -35.30 25.83 -17.27
CA THR A 49 -36.75 26.11 -17.32
C THR A 49 -37.04 27.56 -16.91
N ALA A 50 -36.49 28.01 -15.78
CA ALA A 50 -36.68 29.38 -15.32
C ALA A 50 -36.09 30.41 -16.31
N ALA A 51 -34.89 30.15 -16.84
CA ALA A 51 -34.24 30.99 -17.85
C ALA A 51 -35.08 31.06 -19.14
N THR A 52 -35.59 29.93 -19.63
CA THR A 52 -36.45 29.91 -20.83
C THR A 52 -37.74 30.72 -20.65
N GLN A 53 -38.38 30.65 -19.49
CA GLN A 53 -39.61 31.42 -19.23
C GLN A 53 -39.35 32.92 -19.23
N GLN A 54 -38.25 33.37 -18.60
CA GLN A 54 -37.90 34.80 -18.59
C GLN A 54 -37.45 35.29 -19.97
N LEU A 55 -36.61 34.52 -20.68
CA LEU A 55 -36.17 34.87 -22.03
C LEU A 55 -37.35 34.92 -23.01
N GLN A 56 -38.33 34.03 -22.86
CA GLN A 56 -39.57 34.09 -23.63
C GLN A 56 -40.30 35.41 -23.43
N HIS A 57 -40.38 35.91 -22.19
CA HIS A 57 -40.99 37.21 -21.89
C HIS A 57 -40.23 38.38 -22.53
N THR A 58 -38.89 38.35 -22.50
CA THR A 58 -38.07 39.37 -23.16
C THR A 58 -38.25 39.34 -24.67
N LEU A 59 -38.06 38.17 -25.30
CA LEU A 59 -38.18 37.97 -26.75
C LEU A 59 -39.55 38.41 -27.29
N ASN A 60 -40.62 38.24 -26.49
CA ASN A 60 -41.95 38.72 -26.83
C ASN A 60 -42.11 40.25 -26.71
N ARG A 61 -41.42 40.91 -25.76
CA ARG A 61 -41.50 42.37 -25.55
C ARG A 61 -40.63 43.15 -26.54
N SER A 62 -39.50 42.57 -26.89
CA SER A 62 -38.60 43.14 -27.86
C SER A 62 -39.16 43.01 -29.27
N GLN A 63 -39.28 44.11 -30.00
CA GLN A 63 -39.39 44.10 -31.46
C GLN A 63 -38.03 43.75 -32.09
N HIS A 64 -37.33 42.74 -31.56
CA HIS A 64 -36.11 42.24 -32.17
C HIS A 64 -36.50 41.83 -33.59
N SER A 65 -35.74 42.35 -34.54
CA SER A 65 -35.86 42.14 -35.98
C SER A 65 -36.42 40.75 -36.23
N VAL A 66 -37.65 40.67 -36.73
CA VAL A 66 -38.24 39.41 -37.18
C VAL A 66 -37.18 38.78 -38.06
N PHE A 67 -36.53 37.71 -37.58
CA PHE A 67 -35.46 37.05 -38.31
C PHE A 67 -36.16 36.36 -39.47
N HIS A 68 -36.40 37.11 -40.55
CA HIS A 68 -37.09 36.61 -41.72
C HIS A 68 -36.16 35.58 -42.35
N THR A 69 -36.54 34.33 -42.12
CA THR A 69 -35.86 33.11 -42.54
C THR A 69 -36.02 32.93 -44.06
N HIS A 70 -35.33 33.74 -44.85
CA HIS A 70 -35.12 33.46 -46.26
C HIS A 70 -33.71 32.90 -46.47
N GLN A 71 -33.57 31.94 -47.38
CA GLN A 71 -32.29 31.26 -47.60
C GLN A 71 -31.19 32.23 -48.06
N GLY A 72 -30.09 32.26 -47.30
CA GLY A 72 -28.90 33.06 -47.56
C GLY A 72 -28.80 34.26 -46.62
N ASN A 73 -28.52 34.03 -45.34
CA ASN A 73 -28.32 35.11 -44.36
C ASN A 73 -26.84 35.53 -44.34
N TYR A 74 -26.59 36.80 -44.02
CA TYR A 74 -25.25 37.26 -43.61
C TYR A 74 -25.16 37.28 -42.09
N TYR A 75 -24.02 36.85 -41.54
CA TYR A 75 -23.80 36.85 -40.10
C TYR A 75 -22.77 37.91 -39.72
N ALA A 76 -23.13 38.77 -38.78
CA ALA A 76 -22.25 39.78 -38.19
C ALA A 76 -22.04 39.45 -36.69
N PRO A 77 -20.84 39.00 -36.29
CA PRO A 77 -20.50 38.75 -34.90
C PRO A 77 -20.39 40.08 -34.14
N LEU A 78 -20.61 40.00 -32.83
CA LEU A 78 -20.48 41.15 -31.94
C LEU A 78 -19.01 41.53 -31.74
N THR A 79 -18.72 42.83 -31.68
CA THR A 79 -17.41 43.37 -31.29
C THR A 79 -17.58 44.32 -30.10
N ASP A 80 -16.75 44.12 -29.07
CA ASP A 80 -16.80 44.89 -27.82
C ASP A 80 -16.24 46.31 -27.99
N SER A 81 -15.26 46.48 -28.87
CA SER A 81 -14.62 47.77 -29.16
C SER A 81 -15.09 48.37 -30.49
N LYS A 82 -14.94 49.69 -30.60
CA LYS A 82 -15.11 50.39 -31.88
C LYS A 82 -13.94 50.05 -32.78
N MET A 83 -14.21 49.42 -33.93
CA MET A 83 -13.18 49.07 -34.91
C MET A 83 -12.54 50.31 -35.52
N LEU A 84 -11.22 50.29 -35.66
CA LEU A 84 -10.45 51.26 -36.39
C LEU A 84 -10.66 51.00 -37.90
N LEU A 85 -11.10 52.02 -38.63
CA LEU A 85 -11.34 51.95 -40.08
C LEU A 85 -10.11 52.45 -40.83
N ASP A 86 -9.01 51.72 -40.75
CA ASP A 86 -7.72 52.12 -41.33
C ASP A 86 -7.38 51.39 -42.64
N GLY A 87 -8.22 50.44 -43.07
CA GLY A 87 -8.04 49.62 -44.27
C GLY A 87 -6.86 48.65 -44.20
N PHE A 88 -6.38 48.34 -42.99
CA PHE A 88 -5.29 47.40 -42.74
C PHE A 88 -5.83 45.97 -42.55
N ASP A 89 -5.22 44.99 -43.22
CA ASP A 89 -5.67 43.59 -43.25
C ASP A 89 -4.63 42.60 -42.71
N GLY A 90 -3.55 43.10 -42.12
CA GLY A 90 -2.46 42.31 -41.54
C GLY A 90 -2.67 41.94 -40.06
N GLU A 91 -1.60 41.49 -39.39
CA GLU A 91 -1.66 40.93 -38.02
C GLU A 91 -2.14 41.90 -36.93
N GLU A 92 -2.08 43.20 -37.19
CA GLU A 92 -2.50 44.29 -36.31
C GLU A 92 -3.94 44.77 -36.60
N SER A 93 -4.62 44.17 -37.59
CA SER A 93 -6.00 44.52 -37.95
C SER A 93 -6.99 44.07 -36.88
N ASP A 94 -7.93 44.96 -36.51
CA ASP A 94 -9.09 44.62 -35.68
C ASP A 94 -9.94 43.48 -36.28
N TRP A 95 -9.82 43.25 -37.59
CA TRP A 95 -10.52 42.17 -38.28
C TRP A 95 -9.93 40.77 -38.06
N LYS A 96 -8.75 40.66 -37.43
CA LYS A 96 -8.09 39.39 -37.13
C LYS A 96 -8.84 38.56 -36.10
N ASN A 97 -9.42 39.21 -35.10
CA ASN A 97 -10.15 38.55 -34.01
C ASN A 97 -11.56 38.09 -34.44
N ILE A 98 -12.00 38.47 -35.64
CA ILE A 98 -13.28 38.07 -36.19
C ILE A 98 -13.12 36.72 -36.90
N THR A 99 -13.68 35.68 -36.27
CA THR A 99 -13.53 34.29 -36.72
C THR A 99 -14.45 33.92 -37.89
N THR A 100 -15.31 34.83 -38.37
CA THR A 100 -16.23 34.54 -39.47
C THR A 100 -15.54 34.38 -40.82
N PRO A 101 -15.94 33.39 -41.65
CA PRO A 101 -15.35 33.23 -42.96
C PRO A 101 -15.77 34.37 -43.89
N TRP A 102 -14.94 34.61 -44.90
CA TRP A 102 -15.21 35.59 -45.94
C TRP A 102 -16.41 35.16 -46.81
N PHE A 103 -17.38 36.05 -46.97
CA PHE A 103 -18.45 35.90 -47.94
C PHE A 103 -17.96 36.36 -49.31
N GLN A 104 -18.27 35.62 -50.38
CA GLN A 104 -17.90 36.00 -51.74
C GLN A 104 -19.06 36.73 -52.44
N LEU A 105 -18.76 37.83 -53.13
CA LEU A 105 -19.69 38.49 -54.06
C LEU A 105 -19.48 37.91 -55.46
N ASN A 106 -20.58 37.68 -56.18
CA ASN A 106 -20.53 37.13 -57.53
C ASN A 106 -20.54 38.25 -58.56
N ASN A 107 -19.80 38.08 -59.65
CA ASN A 107 -19.84 38.99 -60.81
C ASN A 107 -21.10 38.69 -61.65
N TYR A 108 -21.83 39.74 -62.05
CA TYR A 108 -23.10 39.61 -62.77
C TYR A 108 -23.14 40.28 -64.16
N ASP A 109 -22.05 40.91 -64.62
CA ASP A 109 -22.02 41.59 -65.93
C ASP A 109 -21.55 40.75 -67.11
N HIS A 110 -21.59 39.43 -66.99
CA HIS A 110 -21.48 38.59 -68.19
C HIS A 110 -22.77 38.69 -69.00
N VAL A 111 -22.79 39.63 -69.95
CA VAL A 111 -23.63 39.57 -71.15
C VAL A 111 -23.58 38.14 -71.68
N ALA A 112 -24.75 37.56 -71.91
CA ALA A 112 -25.02 36.16 -72.21
C ALA A 112 -24.42 35.62 -73.53
N ASP A 113 -23.43 36.29 -74.12
CA ASP A 113 -22.73 35.84 -75.31
C ASP A 113 -21.22 36.00 -75.06
N LEU A 114 -20.59 34.94 -74.54
CA LEU A 114 -19.22 34.50 -74.82
C LEU A 114 -18.88 33.30 -73.92
N SER A 115 -18.54 32.18 -74.58
CA SER A 115 -17.95 30.92 -74.11
C SER A 115 -17.51 30.78 -72.64
N ALA A 116 -17.91 29.65 -72.05
CA ALA A 116 -17.72 29.19 -70.67
C ALA A 116 -16.26 28.94 -70.18
N GLU A 117 -15.26 29.68 -70.63
CA GLU A 117 -13.85 29.45 -70.24
C GLU A 117 -13.14 30.61 -69.52
N ALA A 118 -13.75 31.80 -69.40
CA ALA A 118 -13.16 32.91 -68.65
C ALA A 118 -13.86 33.07 -67.28
N LYS A 119 -13.30 32.48 -66.22
CA LYS A 119 -13.63 32.92 -64.85
C LYS A 119 -13.22 34.39 -64.71
N PRO A 120 -14.00 35.26 -64.03
CA PRO A 120 -13.58 36.63 -63.81
C PRO A 120 -12.23 36.65 -63.10
N ALA A 121 -11.29 37.46 -63.61
CA ALA A 121 -9.96 37.63 -63.01
C ALA A 121 -10.04 38.29 -61.62
N THR A 122 -11.14 39.01 -61.36
CA THR A 122 -11.38 39.73 -60.11
C THR A 122 -12.34 38.95 -59.20
N THR A 123 -11.89 38.62 -57.99
CA THR A 123 -12.72 38.06 -56.92
C THR A 123 -12.95 39.10 -55.85
N VAL A 124 -14.20 39.25 -55.42
CA VAL A 124 -14.56 40.16 -54.34
C VAL A 124 -15.09 39.37 -53.18
N LYS A 125 -14.51 39.59 -52.01
CA LYS A 125 -14.91 38.96 -50.75
C LYS A 125 -15.17 40.03 -49.70
N PHE A 126 -16.03 39.74 -48.74
CA PHE A 126 -16.31 40.65 -47.66
C PHE A 126 -16.60 39.93 -46.34
N ARG A 127 -16.47 40.66 -45.25
CA ARG A 127 -16.74 40.23 -43.88
C ARG A 127 -17.52 41.33 -43.17
N LEU A 128 -18.34 40.93 -42.21
CA LEU A 128 -19.16 41.82 -41.39
C LEU A 128 -18.79 41.68 -39.92
N ALA A 129 -18.98 42.75 -39.18
CA ALA A 129 -18.97 42.78 -37.72
C ALA A 129 -19.93 43.85 -37.23
N ALA A 130 -20.49 43.71 -36.04
CA ALA A 130 -21.43 44.69 -35.50
C ALA A 130 -21.12 45.01 -34.05
N ASN A 131 -21.35 46.25 -33.64
CA ASN A 131 -21.52 46.62 -32.24
C ASN A 131 -22.91 47.24 -32.03
N ASN A 132 -23.20 47.70 -30.81
CA ASN A 132 -24.51 48.28 -30.48
C ASN A 132 -24.93 49.49 -31.30
N ARG A 133 -24.03 50.13 -32.06
CA ARG A 133 -24.31 51.37 -32.80
C ARG A 133 -23.99 51.30 -34.29
N LEU A 134 -23.02 50.49 -34.69
CA LEU A 134 -22.44 50.48 -36.02
C LEU A 134 -22.33 49.05 -36.56
N LEU A 135 -22.67 48.89 -37.84
CA LEU A 135 -22.31 47.74 -38.65
C LEU A 135 -21.02 48.06 -39.40
N TYR A 136 -19.98 47.28 -39.15
CA TYR A 136 -18.72 47.32 -39.85
C TYR A 136 -18.75 46.35 -41.02
N ILE A 137 -18.26 46.81 -42.17
CA ILE A 137 -18.21 46.07 -43.42
C ILE A 137 -16.77 46.18 -43.93
N PHE A 138 -16.15 45.03 -44.16
CA PHE A 138 -14.82 44.95 -44.76
C PHE A 138 -14.91 44.20 -46.08
N ILE A 139 -14.57 44.87 -47.19
CA ILE A 139 -14.58 44.31 -48.54
C ILE A 139 -13.14 44.29 -49.04
N GLN A 140 -12.69 43.13 -49.49
CA GLN A 140 -11.40 42.94 -50.13
C GLN A 140 -11.61 42.42 -51.55
N THR A 141 -10.89 43.01 -52.49
CA THR A 141 -10.89 42.62 -53.90
C THR A 141 -9.59 41.88 -54.23
N SER A 142 -9.48 41.29 -55.42
CA SER A 142 -8.18 40.84 -55.96
C SER A 142 -7.60 41.89 -56.90
N ALA A 143 -6.43 41.61 -57.49
CA ALA A 143 -5.66 42.55 -58.30
C ALA A 143 -6.51 43.29 -59.36
N LEU A 144 -6.50 44.64 -59.32
CA LEU A 144 -7.27 45.53 -60.18
C LEU A 144 -6.55 46.87 -60.43
N THR A 145 -7.03 47.62 -61.41
CA THR A 145 -6.57 48.99 -61.71
C THR A 145 -7.56 50.02 -61.17
N PRO A 146 -7.11 51.00 -60.37
CA PRO A 146 -8.03 51.90 -59.67
C PRO A 146 -8.63 52.99 -60.57
N HIS A 147 -9.94 53.19 -60.49
CA HIS A 147 -10.65 54.26 -61.19
C HIS A 147 -11.38 55.20 -60.22
N TYR A 148 -10.70 56.28 -59.82
CA TYR A 148 -11.26 57.24 -58.86
C TYR A 148 -12.27 58.22 -59.46
N TYR A 149 -13.27 58.55 -58.67
CA TYR A 149 -14.31 59.53 -58.98
C TYR A 149 -13.73 60.95 -59.00
N ASN A 150 -13.97 61.66 -60.11
CA ASN A 150 -13.59 63.06 -60.25
C ASN A 150 -14.85 63.94 -60.27
N PRO A 151 -15.09 64.79 -59.26
CA PRO A 151 -16.30 65.63 -59.19
C PRO A 151 -16.38 66.66 -60.32
N MET A 152 -15.25 67.03 -60.95
CA MET A 152 -15.23 67.93 -62.12
C MET A 152 -15.57 67.20 -63.44
N ARG A 153 -15.59 65.87 -63.44
CA ARG A 153 -15.94 65.02 -64.60
C ARG A 153 -16.83 63.85 -64.16
N PRO A 154 -18.04 64.12 -63.64
CA PRO A 154 -18.90 63.10 -63.03
C PRO A 154 -19.40 62.04 -64.03
N LEU A 155 -19.32 62.31 -65.34
CA LEU A 155 -19.71 61.39 -66.41
C LEU A 155 -18.65 60.31 -66.70
N ARG A 156 -17.44 60.41 -66.13
CA ARG A 156 -16.43 59.37 -66.29
C ARG A 156 -16.76 58.22 -65.34
N ALA A 157 -16.87 57.01 -65.87
CA ALA A 157 -17.11 55.83 -65.07
C ALA A 157 -15.96 55.65 -64.05
N ALA A 158 -16.34 55.53 -62.79
CA ALA A 158 -15.46 55.41 -61.64
C ALA A 158 -15.92 54.22 -60.80
N ASP A 159 -15.00 53.67 -60.02
CA ASP A 159 -15.33 52.62 -59.05
C ASP A 159 -16.33 53.19 -58.05
N GLN A 160 -17.36 52.41 -57.71
CA GLN A 160 -18.38 52.83 -56.76
C GLN A 160 -18.89 51.63 -55.97
N LEU A 161 -19.20 51.88 -54.70
CA LEU A 161 -19.84 50.90 -53.83
C LEU A 161 -21.20 51.41 -53.42
N ASN A 162 -22.23 50.64 -53.77
CA ASN A 162 -23.61 50.87 -53.38
C ASN A 162 -23.99 49.86 -52.30
N ILE A 163 -24.45 50.36 -51.15
CA ILE A 163 -24.97 49.54 -50.06
C ILE A 163 -26.45 49.85 -49.93
N ARG A 164 -27.28 48.81 -49.95
CA ARG A 164 -28.71 48.93 -49.69
C ARG A 164 -29.02 48.23 -48.38
N SER A 165 -29.67 48.94 -47.45
CA SER A 165 -29.99 48.43 -46.13
C SER A 165 -31.46 48.63 -45.79
N ILE A 166 -32.07 47.65 -45.12
CA ILE A 166 -33.45 47.71 -44.64
C ILE A 166 -33.42 47.70 -43.11
N ASN A 167 -34.16 48.61 -42.49
CA ASN A 167 -34.37 48.59 -41.05
C ASN A 167 -35.56 47.69 -40.63
N ASN A 168 -35.79 47.56 -39.32
CA ASN A 168 -36.89 46.77 -38.75
C ASN A 168 -38.30 47.26 -39.13
N THR A 169 -38.45 48.53 -39.55
CA THR A 169 -39.74 49.09 -40.01
C THR A 169 -39.95 48.90 -41.51
N GLY A 170 -39.01 48.27 -42.24
CA GLY A 170 -39.05 48.11 -43.69
C GLY A 170 -38.59 49.32 -44.49
N LEU A 171 -38.05 50.36 -43.84
CA LEU A 171 -37.48 51.53 -44.50
C LEU A 171 -36.18 51.14 -45.21
N VAL A 172 -36.12 51.40 -46.51
CA VAL A 172 -34.95 51.14 -47.35
C VAL A 172 -34.05 52.38 -47.36
N SER A 173 -32.78 52.19 -47.04
CA SER A 173 -31.72 53.19 -47.15
C SER A 173 -30.72 52.80 -48.22
N HIS A 174 -30.38 53.73 -49.10
CA HIS A 174 -29.35 53.57 -50.13
C HIS A 174 -28.14 54.43 -49.77
N TRP A 175 -26.97 53.80 -49.71
CA TRP A 175 -25.70 54.44 -49.43
C TRP A 175 -24.80 54.29 -50.63
N GLN A 176 -24.24 55.40 -51.09
CA GLN A 176 -23.30 55.41 -52.20
C GLN A 176 -21.96 55.93 -51.71
N ILE A 177 -20.90 55.17 -52.04
CA ILE A 177 -19.51 55.51 -51.78
C ILE A 177 -18.79 55.62 -53.12
N ASN A 178 -18.22 56.81 -53.38
CA ASN A 178 -17.43 57.09 -54.58
C ASN A 178 -16.02 57.55 -54.13
N PRO A 179 -14.96 56.76 -54.31
CA PRO A 179 -13.62 57.10 -53.87
C PRO A 179 -13.01 58.17 -54.78
N GLN A 180 -12.55 59.30 -54.23
CA GLN A 180 -11.82 60.34 -54.98
C GLN A 180 -10.31 60.07 -55.06
N GLY A 181 -9.83 59.09 -54.30
CA GLY A 181 -8.44 58.66 -54.19
C GLY A 181 -8.32 57.54 -53.16
N SER A 182 -7.11 57.02 -52.95
CA SER A 182 -6.82 56.07 -51.87
C SER A 182 -6.82 56.79 -50.52
N GLY A 183 -7.70 56.42 -49.59
CA GLY A 183 -7.80 57.04 -48.27
C GLY A 183 -9.23 57.07 -47.71
N ARG A 184 -9.54 58.07 -46.88
CA ARG A 184 -10.88 58.22 -46.30
C ARG A 184 -11.93 58.51 -47.36
N VAL A 185 -13.09 57.90 -47.21
CA VAL A 185 -14.22 58.06 -48.15
C VAL A 185 -15.43 58.71 -47.48
N GLU A 186 -16.12 59.54 -48.25
CA GLU A 186 -17.39 60.12 -47.85
C GLU A 186 -18.53 59.19 -48.25
N ILE A 187 -19.37 58.84 -47.28
CA ILE A 187 -20.56 58.01 -47.51
C ILE A 187 -21.76 58.93 -47.61
N ARG A 188 -22.52 58.81 -48.70
CA ARG A 188 -23.74 59.59 -48.94
C ARG A 188 -24.97 58.69 -48.86
N ASN A 189 -25.92 59.03 -47.99
CA ASN A 189 -27.25 58.44 -48.05
C ASN A 189 -28.07 59.16 -49.14
N THR A 190 -28.50 58.43 -50.16
CA THR A 190 -29.29 58.97 -51.28
C THR A 190 -30.80 58.87 -51.07
N SER A 191 -31.25 58.18 -50.01
CA SER A 191 -32.67 57.99 -49.67
C SER A 191 -33.20 58.99 -48.64
N GLN A 192 -32.33 59.66 -47.89
CA GLN A 192 -32.68 60.70 -46.91
C GLN A 192 -32.02 62.02 -47.30
N THR A 193 -32.53 63.17 -46.82
CA THR A 193 -31.90 64.49 -46.99
C THR A 193 -30.41 64.40 -46.68
N ILE A 194 -29.59 64.67 -47.69
CA ILE A 194 -28.15 64.33 -47.81
C ILE A 194 -27.42 64.45 -46.47
N THR A 195 -27.24 63.32 -45.80
CA THR A 195 -26.36 63.18 -44.63
C THR A 195 -25.06 62.59 -45.14
N THR A 196 -24.04 63.44 -45.31
CA THR A 196 -22.69 63.00 -45.62
C THR A 196 -21.90 62.79 -44.33
N ARG A 197 -21.20 61.66 -44.24
CA ARG A 197 -20.32 61.36 -43.10
C ARG A 197 -18.90 61.14 -43.62
N ARG A 198 -17.99 62.08 -43.30
CA ARG A 198 -16.60 62.10 -43.79
C ARG A 198 -15.67 61.08 -43.11
N ASP A 199 -16.06 60.54 -41.96
CA ASP A 199 -15.26 59.59 -41.16
C ASP A 199 -15.93 58.21 -41.06
N ALA A 200 -16.73 57.83 -42.04
CA ALA A 200 -17.51 56.60 -42.01
C ALA A 200 -16.86 55.43 -42.74
N GLY A 201 -15.71 55.63 -43.40
CA GLY A 201 -14.97 54.55 -44.03
C GLY A 201 -13.66 54.98 -44.67
N THR A 202 -12.92 53.96 -45.11
CA THR A 202 -11.61 54.05 -45.76
C THR A 202 -11.61 53.12 -46.97
N TRP A 203 -11.04 53.57 -48.07
CA TRP A 203 -10.86 52.80 -49.30
C TRP A 203 -9.40 52.91 -49.71
N LEU A 204 -8.62 51.86 -49.47
CA LEU A 204 -7.19 51.85 -49.73
C LEU A 204 -6.82 50.86 -50.84
N LEU A 205 -5.89 51.27 -51.68
CA LEU A 205 -5.22 50.39 -52.65
C LEU A 205 -3.89 49.91 -52.06
N ARG A 206 -3.71 48.60 -51.95
CA ARG A 206 -2.46 47.95 -51.50
C ARG A 206 -2.16 46.75 -52.38
N ASP A 207 -0.91 46.60 -52.81
CA ASP A 207 -0.44 45.44 -53.58
C ASP A 207 -1.39 45.01 -54.72
N GLY A 208 -1.93 46.00 -55.43
CA GLY A 208 -2.86 45.82 -56.54
C GLY A 208 -4.32 45.53 -56.17
N HIS A 209 -4.72 45.41 -54.90
CA HIS A 209 -6.10 45.15 -54.49
C HIS A 209 -6.66 46.27 -53.60
N TYR A 210 -7.99 46.42 -53.62
CA TYR A 210 -8.69 47.30 -52.69
C TYR A 210 -9.07 46.61 -51.38
N ASN A 211 -8.81 47.34 -50.29
CA ASN A 211 -9.35 47.12 -48.96
C ASN A 211 -10.31 48.27 -48.64
N ILE A 212 -11.59 47.96 -48.49
CA ILE A 212 -12.66 48.92 -48.25
C ILE A 212 -13.28 48.61 -46.88
N GLU A 213 -13.19 49.54 -45.96
CA GLU A 213 -13.73 49.43 -44.61
C GLU A 213 -14.76 50.53 -44.37
N ILE A 214 -15.96 50.14 -43.96
CA ILE A 214 -17.09 51.06 -43.82
C ILE A 214 -17.84 50.76 -42.52
N ALA A 215 -18.30 51.82 -41.84
CA ALA A 215 -19.21 51.75 -40.72
C ALA A 215 -20.52 52.51 -41.01
N ILE A 216 -21.64 51.81 -40.98
CA ILE A 216 -22.98 52.40 -41.10
C ILE A 216 -23.77 52.25 -39.79
N PRO A 217 -24.70 53.19 -39.46
CA PRO A 217 -25.56 53.04 -38.29
C PRO A 217 -26.37 51.75 -38.35
N ILE A 218 -26.31 50.96 -37.28
CA ILE A 218 -26.89 49.61 -37.26
C ILE A 218 -28.43 49.64 -37.35
N ASP A 219 -29.07 50.68 -36.83
CA ASP A 219 -30.53 50.84 -36.87
C ASP A 219 -31.07 50.85 -38.31
N LEU A 220 -30.27 51.36 -39.25
CA LEU A 220 -30.62 51.48 -40.67
C LEU A 220 -30.37 50.20 -41.47
N ALA A 221 -29.71 49.20 -40.86
CA ALA A 221 -29.36 47.90 -41.45
C ALA A 221 -29.79 46.71 -40.58
N SER A 222 -30.85 46.90 -39.79
CA SER A 222 -31.27 45.95 -38.75
C SER A 222 -32.00 44.71 -39.27
N ASN A 223 -32.52 44.72 -40.51
CA ASN A 223 -33.26 43.61 -41.09
C ASN A 223 -32.48 42.91 -42.23
N ALA A 224 -32.11 43.66 -43.27
CA ALA A 224 -31.42 43.10 -44.44
C ALA A 224 -30.39 44.06 -45.01
N ILE A 225 -29.35 43.51 -45.64
CA ILE A 225 -28.30 44.28 -46.31
C ILE A 225 -27.92 43.65 -47.65
N GLY A 226 -27.59 44.52 -48.60
CA GLY A 226 -27.14 44.18 -49.95
C GLY A 226 -25.95 45.01 -50.37
N PHE A 227 -25.09 44.42 -51.19
CA PHE A 227 -23.87 45.04 -51.72
C PHE A 227 -23.91 44.99 -53.25
N ASP A 228 -23.59 46.11 -53.88
CA ASP A 228 -23.35 46.24 -55.32
C ASP A 228 -22.06 47.05 -55.50
N LEU A 229 -20.95 46.34 -55.73
CA LEU A 229 -19.65 46.93 -56.00
C LEU A 229 -19.44 46.96 -57.52
N ILE A 230 -19.27 48.16 -58.05
CA ILE A 230 -19.08 48.39 -59.48
C ILE A 230 -17.62 48.78 -59.65
N LEU A 231 -16.85 47.88 -60.26
CA LEU A 231 -15.46 48.12 -60.61
C LEU A 231 -15.40 48.39 -62.11
N ASN A 232 -14.95 49.59 -62.47
CA ASN A 232 -14.86 49.97 -63.86
C ASN A 232 -13.50 49.53 -64.41
N ASP A 233 -13.48 48.68 -65.43
CA ASP A 233 -12.25 48.37 -66.18
C ASP A 233 -12.34 49.04 -67.56
N SER A 234 -11.18 49.37 -68.11
CA SER A 234 -10.93 49.97 -69.42
C SER A 234 -11.64 49.30 -70.62
N GLN A 235 -12.25 48.12 -70.46
CA GLN A 235 -13.04 47.44 -71.50
C GLN A 235 -14.48 47.07 -71.10
N ILE A 236 -14.76 46.70 -69.84
CA ILE A 236 -16.08 46.23 -69.37
C ILE A 236 -16.27 46.63 -67.89
N ASN A 237 -17.43 47.18 -67.54
CA ASN A 237 -17.82 47.37 -66.13
C ASN A 237 -18.07 45.99 -65.50
N GLN A 238 -17.51 45.74 -64.32
CA GLN A 238 -17.79 44.54 -63.55
C GLN A 238 -18.63 44.88 -62.32
N HIS A 239 -19.89 44.45 -62.31
CA HIS A 239 -20.80 44.58 -61.18
C HIS A 239 -20.78 43.31 -60.32
N PHE A 240 -20.31 43.44 -59.08
CA PHE A 240 -20.30 42.37 -58.07
C PHE A 240 -21.46 42.56 -57.10
N LYS A 241 -22.39 41.60 -57.06
CA LYS A 241 -23.63 41.71 -56.25
C LYS A 241 -23.83 40.56 -55.27
N SER A 242 -24.65 40.80 -54.26
CA SER A 242 -25.04 39.83 -53.23
C SER A 242 -26.04 38.74 -53.70
N LYS A 243 -26.86 38.99 -54.73
CA LYS A 243 -27.79 38.03 -55.41
C LYS A 243 -28.32 38.55 -56.78
N PRO A 244 -28.88 37.69 -57.65
CA PRO A 244 -29.38 38.04 -59.00
C PRO A 244 -30.84 38.53 -59.07
N THR A 245 -31.62 38.49 -57.99
CA THR A 245 -33.05 38.85 -58.00
C THR A 245 -33.27 40.34 -57.71
N THR A 246 -34.44 40.88 -58.09
CA THR A 246 -34.84 42.30 -57.98
C THR A 246 -34.67 42.96 -56.61
N THR A 247 -34.49 42.17 -55.55
CA THR A 247 -34.09 42.57 -54.21
C THR A 247 -32.68 42.05 -53.91
N TYR A 248 -31.68 42.92 -53.97
CA TYR A 248 -30.26 42.63 -53.66
C TYR A 248 -29.99 42.34 -52.16
N GLU A 249 -31.01 42.01 -51.39
CA GLU A 249 -31.00 42.04 -49.93
C GLU A 249 -30.94 40.62 -49.34
N ARG A 250 -30.05 40.41 -48.38
CA ARG A 250 -30.00 39.20 -47.55
C ARG A 250 -30.26 39.56 -46.10
N SER A 251 -30.99 38.71 -45.38
CA SER A 251 -31.28 38.96 -43.96
C SER A 251 -29.97 38.99 -43.17
N LEU A 252 -29.82 40.00 -42.32
CA LEU A 252 -28.68 40.14 -41.44
C LEU A 252 -29.01 39.45 -40.12
N VAL A 253 -28.22 38.43 -39.75
CA VAL A 253 -28.27 37.79 -38.44
C VAL A 253 -27.08 38.30 -37.62
N ARG A 254 -27.35 38.67 -36.37
CA ARG A 254 -26.33 39.15 -35.46
C ARG A 254 -26.59 38.62 -34.06
N GLU A 255 -25.54 38.69 -33.26
CA GLU A 255 -25.65 38.60 -31.82
C GLU A 255 -26.14 39.93 -31.23
N GLU A 256 -26.96 39.86 -30.18
CA GLU A 256 -27.57 41.04 -29.55
C GLU A 256 -27.13 41.19 -28.09
N LEU A 257 -26.52 42.34 -27.77
CA LEU A 257 -25.94 42.59 -26.45
C LEU A 257 -26.99 42.53 -25.32
N ASP A 258 -28.22 42.99 -25.57
CA ASP A 258 -29.28 42.94 -24.56
C ASP A 258 -29.65 41.49 -24.20
N LEU A 259 -29.64 40.58 -25.18
CA LEU A 259 -29.85 39.15 -24.94
C LEU A 259 -28.66 38.54 -24.21
N ASN A 260 -27.43 38.93 -24.54
CA ASN A 260 -26.23 38.47 -23.82
C ASN A 260 -26.23 38.92 -22.35
N HIS A 261 -26.59 40.18 -22.06
CA HIS A 261 -26.72 40.67 -20.69
C HIS A 261 -27.78 39.91 -19.90
N GLN A 262 -28.88 39.51 -20.54
CA GLN A 262 -29.89 38.69 -19.87
C GLN A 262 -29.44 37.25 -19.65
N LEU A 263 -28.72 36.66 -20.61
CA LEU A 263 -28.08 35.36 -20.44
C LEU A 263 -27.04 35.39 -19.32
N ALA A 264 -26.36 36.53 -19.12
CA ALA A 264 -25.38 36.70 -18.05
C ALA A 264 -25.97 36.52 -16.65
N ASN A 265 -27.25 36.88 -16.44
CA ASN A 265 -27.93 36.71 -15.15
C ASN A 265 -28.15 35.23 -14.75
N TYR A 266 -28.01 34.31 -15.70
CA TYR A 266 -28.26 32.88 -15.50
C TYR A 266 -26.97 32.03 -15.55
N LEU A 267 -25.80 32.67 -15.62
CA LEU A 267 -24.54 31.95 -15.62
C LEU A 267 -24.16 31.44 -14.25
N GLN A 268 -23.58 30.26 -14.26
CA GLN A 268 -22.84 29.69 -13.15
C GLN A 268 -21.40 29.40 -13.60
N PRO A 269 -20.43 29.32 -12.68
CA PRO A 269 -19.07 28.92 -13.01
C PRO A 269 -19.06 27.60 -13.81
N GLY A 270 -18.34 27.55 -14.92
CA GLY A 270 -18.25 26.39 -15.81
C GLY A 270 -19.50 26.11 -16.68
N LEU A 271 -20.47 27.03 -16.72
CA LEU A 271 -21.64 26.97 -17.60
C LEU A 271 -21.46 27.95 -18.77
N SER A 272 -21.66 27.48 -19.99
CA SER A 272 -21.77 28.30 -21.20
C SER A 272 -23.17 28.22 -21.76
N LEU A 273 -23.80 29.37 -21.99
CA LEU A 273 -25.16 29.47 -22.54
C LEU A 273 -25.11 29.97 -23.98
N TYR A 274 -25.84 29.31 -24.87
CA TYR A 274 -25.97 29.66 -26.28
C TYR A 274 -27.46 29.74 -26.64
N LEU A 275 -27.87 30.83 -27.26
CA LEU A 275 -29.22 31.03 -27.77
C LEU A 275 -29.19 30.97 -29.31
N LEU A 276 -29.94 30.03 -29.87
CA LEU A 276 -30.02 29.77 -31.30
C LEU A 276 -31.42 30.09 -31.83
N ASN A 277 -31.52 30.56 -33.07
CA ASN A 277 -32.81 30.68 -33.76
C ASN A 277 -33.25 29.36 -34.43
N SER A 278 -34.43 29.37 -35.07
CA SER A 278 -35.03 28.21 -35.76
C SER A 278 -34.17 27.62 -36.90
N GLN A 279 -33.17 28.35 -37.39
CA GLN A 279 -32.22 27.90 -38.41
C GLN A 279 -30.82 27.57 -37.85
N TYR A 280 -30.70 27.54 -36.51
CA TYR A 280 -29.48 27.27 -35.74
C TYR A 280 -28.40 28.34 -35.84
N TRP A 281 -28.78 29.58 -36.13
CA TRP A 281 -27.86 30.72 -36.02
C TRP A 281 -27.75 31.19 -34.58
N LEU A 282 -26.54 31.56 -34.18
CA LEU A 282 -26.24 32.14 -32.87
C LEU A 282 -26.79 33.57 -32.77
N VAL A 283 -27.67 33.78 -31.79
CA VAL A 283 -28.31 35.08 -31.51
C VAL A 283 -27.83 35.66 -30.18
N GLY A 284 -27.37 34.80 -29.27
CA GLY A 284 -26.69 35.22 -28.06
C GLY A 284 -25.77 34.13 -27.53
N GLN A 285 -24.63 34.52 -27.00
CA GLN A 285 -23.69 33.63 -26.33
C GLN A 285 -23.21 34.30 -25.05
N GLN A 286 -23.05 33.50 -24.00
CA GLN A 286 -22.31 33.94 -22.84
C GLN A 286 -21.56 32.76 -22.22
N ASN A 287 -20.27 32.96 -21.93
CA ASN A 287 -19.40 31.96 -21.33
C ASN A 287 -18.96 32.42 -19.93
N ALA A 288 -19.13 31.57 -18.91
CA ALA A 288 -18.71 31.85 -17.55
C ALA A 288 -17.18 32.04 -17.41
N ASP A 289 -16.38 31.33 -18.22
CA ASP A 289 -14.92 31.35 -18.09
C ASP A 289 -14.31 32.66 -18.62
N GLN A 290 -14.95 33.33 -19.59
CA GLN A 290 -14.52 34.64 -20.10
C GLN A 290 -14.73 35.76 -19.07
N LEU A 291 -15.72 35.66 -18.19
CA LEU A 291 -15.99 36.64 -17.14
C LEU A 291 -15.04 36.51 -15.93
N MET A 292 -14.50 35.32 -15.67
CA MET A 292 -13.57 35.08 -14.56
C MET A 292 -12.11 35.39 -14.92
N ASN A 293 -11.72 35.27 -16.18
CA ASN A 293 -10.36 35.55 -16.64
C ASN A 293 -9.98 37.04 -16.60
N ASP A 294 -10.94 37.96 -16.55
CA ASP A 294 -10.66 39.40 -16.44
C ASP A 294 -10.35 39.86 -15.01
N SER A 295 -10.46 38.98 -14.01
CA SER A 295 -10.33 39.34 -12.59
C SER A 295 -9.20 38.67 -11.80
N ASP A 296 -8.46 37.70 -12.35
CA ASP A 296 -7.36 37.06 -11.63
C ASP A 296 -6.16 36.79 -12.55
N ASP A 297 -5.26 37.78 -12.62
CA ASP A 297 -3.89 37.57 -13.07
C ASP A 297 -3.08 37.01 -11.90
N ASN A 298 -2.42 35.87 -12.14
CA ASN A 298 -1.53 35.13 -11.23
C ASN A 298 -2.16 34.46 -9.99
N SER A 299 -2.58 33.20 -10.17
CA SER A 299 -2.23 32.17 -9.18
C SER A 299 -1.92 30.83 -9.87
N ASP A 300 -0.62 30.56 -10.03
CA ASP A 300 -0.09 29.20 -10.01
C ASP A 300 -0.53 28.56 -8.69
N SER A 301 -1.67 27.90 -8.69
CA SER A 301 -2.06 26.99 -7.62
C SER A 301 -2.02 25.58 -8.17
N ASP A 302 -1.09 24.81 -7.62
CA ASP A 302 -0.82 23.39 -7.84
C ASP A 302 -2.10 22.59 -8.15
N GLN A 303 -2.42 22.46 -9.44
CA GLN A 303 -3.32 21.42 -9.90
C GLN A 303 -2.54 20.12 -9.91
N THR A 304 -2.43 19.48 -8.74
CA THR A 304 -2.22 18.04 -8.70
C THR A 304 -3.44 17.40 -9.34
N GLY A 305 -3.40 17.26 -10.66
CA GLY A 305 -4.38 16.49 -11.41
C GLY A 305 -4.47 15.09 -10.81
N PRO A 306 -5.65 14.43 -10.89
CA PRO A 306 -5.80 13.06 -10.43
C PRO A 306 -4.65 12.20 -10.98
N SER A 307 -3.95 11.49 -10.09
CA SER A 307 -2.87 10.57 -10.44
C SER A 307 -3.24 9.68 -11.63
N TRP A 308 -2.25 9.27 -12.43
CA TRP A 308 -2.44 8.39 -13.59
C TRP A 308 -3.28 7.14 -13.23
N LEU A 309 -3.13 6.64 -12.00
CA LEU A 309 -3.86 5.51 -11.46
C LEU A 309 -5.34 5.83 -11.24
N THR A 310 -5.64 6.97 -10.60
CA THR A 310 -7.04 7.40 -10.39
C THR A 310 -7.77 7.65 -11.70
N ASN A 311 -7.08 8.20 -12.72
CA ASN A 311 -7.66 8.37 -14.06
C ASN A 311 -7.88 7.03 -14.78
N ALA A 312 -6.93 6.09 -14.67
CA ALA A 312 -7.08 4.77 -15.27
C ALA A 312 -8.23 3.97 -14.65
N ILE A 313 -8.36 4.02 -13.32
CA ILE A 313 -9.46 3.38 -12.57
C ILE A 313 -10.79 4.04 -12.93
N TYR A 314 -10.84 5.37 -12.98
CA TYR A 314 -12.03 6.13 -13.35
C TYR A 314 -12.51 5.79 -14.76
N ASN A 315 -11.60 5.83 -15.75
CA ASN A 315 -11.94 5.49 -17.13
C ASN A 315 -12.44 4.04 -17.24
N ARG A 316 -11.77 3.08 -16.58
CA ARG A 316 -12.17 1.67 -16.66
C ARG A 316 -13.50 1.37 -15.96
N LEU A 317 -13.85 2.10 -14.90
CA LEU A 317 -15.09 1.90 -14.16
C LEU A 317 -16.27 2.70 -14.73
N PHE A 318 -16.03 3.87 -15.32
CA PHE A 318 -17.08 4.87 -15.60
C PHE A 318 -17.15 5.36 -17.05
N THR A 319 -16.15 5.12 -17.90
CA THR A 319 -16.26 5.38 -19.35
C THR A 319 -16.73 4.12 -20.07
N SER A 320 -17.99 3.72 -19.84
CA SER A 320 -18.67 2.76 -20.69
C SER A 320 -19.67 3.48 -21.57
N ASN A 321 -19.47 3.35 -22.88
CA ASN A 321 -20.31 3.72 -24.03
C ASN A 321 -19.88 4.97 -24.81
N SER A 322 -19.88 4.77 -26.13
CA SER A 322 -19.61 5.71 -27.21
C SER A 322 -20.47 6.98 -27.09
N LEU A 323 -19.94 7.99 -26.41
CA LEU A 323 -20.53 9.31 -26.39
C LEU A 323 -20.21 10.02 -27.72
N PRO A 324 -21.15 10.76 -28.33
CA PRO A 324 -20.90 11.55 -29.53
C PRO A 324 -19.87 12.66 -29.27
N TYR A 325 -19.03 12.97 -30.25
CA TYR A 325 -17.96 13.97 -30.13
C TYR A 325 -18.50 15.41 -30.14
N TRP A 326 -17.98 16.27 -29.27
CA TRP A 326 -18.34 17.70 -29.21
C TRP A 326 -17.84 18.47 -30.45
N ARG A 327 -18.70 19.26 -31.07
CA ARG A 327 -18.30 20.23 -32.12
C ARG A 327 -18.88 21.60 -31.78
N GLU A 328 -18.00 22.59 -31.64
CA GLU A 328 -18.37 23.98 -31.42
C GLU A 328 -19.19 24.59 -32.59
N PRO A 329 -19.90 25.72 -32.38
CA PRO A 329 -20.46 26.52 -33.46
C PRO A 329 -19.46 26.66 -34.60
N THR A 330 -19.89 26.41 -35.84
CA THR A 330 -19.00 26.65 -36.99
C THR A 330 -18.66 28.14 -37.06
N SER A 331 -17.51 28.47 -37.67
CA SER A 331 -17.07 29.85 -37.88
C SER A 331 -18.11 30.75 -38.57
N LEU A 332 -19.13 30.17 -39.22
CA LEU A 332 -20.28 30.89 -39.78
C LEU A 332 -21.27 31.39 -38.72
N GLY A 333 -21.11 31.09 -37.43
CA GLY A 333 -22.10 31.41 -36.39
C GLY A 333 -23.33 30.50 -36.44
N ARG A 334 -23.25 29.37 -37.17
CA ARG A 334 -24.34 28.40 -37.32
C ARG A 334 -23.95 27.04 -36.73
N TRP A 335 -24.85 26.43 -35.96
CA TRP A 335 -24.68 25.07 -35.46
C TRP A 335 -25.20 24.06 -36.51
N ILE A 336 -24.35 23.15 -36.99
CA ILE A 336 -24.67 22.23 -38.10
C ILE A 336 -25.11 20.84 -37.61
N SER A 337 -25.22 20.61 -36.31
CA SER A 337 -25.79 19.36 -35.77
C SER A 337 -26.24 19.59 -34.33
N PRO A 338 -27.50 19.31 -33.99
CA PRO A 338 -27.70 18.24 -33.00
C PRO A 338 -28.86 17.32 -33.40
N PRO A 339 -28.64 16.00 -33.54
CA PRO A 339 -29.76 15.07 -33.51
C PRO A 339 -30.29 15.08 -32.07
N GLN A 340 -31.58 15.40 -31.89
CA GLN A 340 -32.31 15.42 -30.60
C GLN A 340 -32.08 16.67 -29.70
N LEU A 341 -32.33 17.87 -30.25
CA LEU A 341 -32.69 19.03 -29.42
C LEU A 341 -34.05 18.79 -28.77
N GLU A 342 -34.05 18.45 -27.48
CA GLU A 342 -35.18 18.28 -26.53
C GLU A 342 -34.79 17.35 -25.37
N GLN A 343 -33.64 16.66 -25.45
CA GLN A 343 -33.14 15.75 -24.42
C GLN A 343 -31.73 16.13 -23.94
N THR A 344 -31.46 15.92 -22.66
CA THR A 344 -30.11 16.03 -22.08
C THR A 344 -29.22 14.96 -22.70
N THR A 345 -28.22 15.39 -23.46
CA THR A 345 -27.29 14.48 -24.14
C THR A 345 -25.86 14.77 -23.72
N TRP A 346 -25.12 13.70 -23.44
CA TRP A 346 -23.72 13.79 -23.03
C TRP A 346 -22.84 13.73 -24.28
N TYR A 347 -21.86 14.63 -24.38
CA TYR A 347 -20.89 14.66 -25.47
C TYR A 347 -19.48 14.46 -24.91
N GLN A 348 -18.65 13.76 -25.68
CA GLN A 348 -17.24 13.59 -25.37
C GLN A 348 -16.45 14.71 -26.04
N ASP A 349 -15.80 15.55 -25.24
CA ASP A 349 -14.75 16.46 -25.67
C ASP A 349 -13.47 16.01 -24.96
N SER A 350 -12.38 15.75 -25.66
CA SER A 350 -11.19 15.20 -25.01
C SER A 350 -10.40 16.34 -24.37
N PRO A 351 -10.16 16.39 -23.03
CA PRO A 351 -10.25 15.32 -22.02
C PRO A 351 -11.45 15.42 -21.05
N ILE A 352 -12.43 16.31 -21.29
CA ILE A 352 -13.53 16.64 -20.36
C ILE A 352 -14.86 16.39 -21.05
N ASN A 353 -15.68 15.48 -20.51
CA ASN A 353 -17.04 15.28 -21.03
C ASN A 353 -17.84 16.58 -20.85
N LYS A 354 -18.55 17.01 -21.88
CA LYS A 354 -19.45 18.17 -21.84
C LYS A 354 -20.88 17.67 -21.75
N GLN A 355 -21.65 18.24 -20.83
CA GLN A 355 -23.09 17.97 -20.75
C GLN A 355 -23.83 19.05 -21.53
N LEU A 356 -24.62 18.65 -22.53
CA LEU A 356 -25.48 19.55 -23.27
C LEU A 356 -26.92 19.41 -22.77
N HIS A 357 -27.50 20.53 -22.35
CA HIS A 357 -28.91 20.64 -22.02
C HIS A 357 -29.56 21.65 -22.95
N SER A 358 -30.52 21.22 -23.75
CA SER A 358 -31.22 22.11 -24.69
C SER A 358 -32.70 22.23 -24.34
N LYS A 359 -33.24 23.44 -24.44
CA LYS A 359 -34.67 23.71 -24.24
C LYS A 359 -35.20 24.65 -25.32
N VAL A 360 -36.43 24.38 -25.79
CA VAL A 360 -37.08 25.18 -26.83
C VAL A 360 -37.82 26.35 -26.18
N ILE A 361 -37.69 27.53 -26.78
CA ILE A 361 -38.41 28.75 -26.43
C ILE A 361 -39.27 29.14 -27.64
N ILE A 362 -40.55 29.41 -27.43
CA ILE A 362 -41.46 29.89 -28.49
C ILE A 362 -41.81 31.35 -28.21
N ALA A 363 -41.31 32.27 -29.03
CA ALA A 363 -41.59 33.70 -28.90
C ALA A 363 -42.04 34.28 -30.24
N ASN A 364 -43.09 35.10 -30.23
CA ASN A 364 -43.66 35.73 -31.44
C ASN A 364 -43.93 34.77 -32.63
N GLY A 365 -44.28 33.50 -32.34
CA GLY A 365 -44.51 32.47 -33.37
C GLY A 365 -43.25 31.85 -33.99
N GLN A 366 -42.05 32.24 -33.53
CA GLN A 366 -40.78 31.65 -33.93
C GLN A 366 -40.19 30.78 -32.81
N GLN A 367 -39.49 29.71 -33.21
CA GLN A 367 -38.79 28.81 -32.29
C GLN A 367 -37.33 29.25 -32.10
N PHE A 368 -36.90 29.30 -30.84
CA PHE A 368 -35.53 29.50 -30.42
C PHE A 368 -35.07 28.30 -29.58
N TYR A 369 -33.78 27.98 -29.60
CA TYR A 369 -33.19 26.91 -28.81
C TYR A 369 -32.18 27.51 -27.83
N LEU A 370 -32.42 27.35 -26.54
CA LEU A 370 -31.45 27.67 -25.49
C LEU A 370 -30.64 26.41 -25.19
N VAL A 371 -29.33 26.48 -25.39
CA VAL A 371 -28.39 25.39 -25.19
C VAL A 371 -27.43 25.77 -24.07
N ALA A 372 -27.48 25.03 -22.98
CA ALA A 372 -26.49 25.08 -21.92
C ALA A 372 -25.46 23.99 -22.12
N VAL A 373 -24.18 24.38 -22.08
CA VAL A 373 -23.03 23.49 -22.12
C VAL A 373 -22.33 23.64 -20.79
N GLN A 374 -22.25 22.56 -20.02
CA GLN A 374 -21.51 22.56 -18.78
C GLN A 374 -20.23 21.74 -18.90
N ASP A 375 -19.11 22.33 -18.47
CA ASP A 375 -17.84 21.64 -18.36
C ASP A 375 -17.81 20.76 -17.11
N SER A 376 -17.59 19.45 -17.30
CA SER A 376 -17.52 18.51 -16.18
C SER A 376 -16.26 18.63 -15.32
N ARG A 377 -15.34 19.58 -15.59
CA ARG A 377 -14.11 19.79 -14.79
C ARG A 377 -14.40 19.90 -13.30
N GLN A 378 -15.41 20.67 -12.92
CA GLN A 378 -15.75 20.90 -11.51
C GLN A 378 -16.44 19.69 -10.87
N SER A 379 -17.22 18.93 -11.65
CA SER A 379 -17.79 17.65 -11.25
C SER A 379 -16.71 16.55 -11.11
N LEU A 380 -15.69 16.54 -11.96
CA LEU A 380 -14.54 15.64 -11.89
C LEU A 380 -13.65 15.96 -10.68
N LEU A 381 -13.44 17.24 -10.36
CA LEU A 381 -12.64 17.66 -9.20
C LEU A 381 -13.34 17.34 -7.87
N SER A 382 -14.66 17.49 -7.79
CA SER A 382 -15.44 17.11 -6.59
C SER A 382 -15.58 15.59 -6.45
N ALA A 383 -15.84 14.86 -7.55
CA ALA A 383 -15.89 13.41 -7.55
C ALA A 383 -14.51 12.78 -7.23
N SER A 384 -13.42 13.33 -7.75
CA SER A 384 -12.06 12.84 -7.46
C SER A 384 -11.66 13.07 -6.00
N LYS A 385 -12.04 14.20 -5.39
CA LYS A 385 -11.82 14.44 -3.94
C LYS A 385 -12.56 13.42 -3.08
N ALA A 386 -13.84 13.16 -3.39
CA ALA A 386 -14.64 12.15 -2.68
C ALA A 386 -14.07 10.73 -2.87
N LEU A 387 -13.65 10.39 -4.09
CA LEU A 387 -13.00 9.12 -4.40
C LEU A 387 -11.68 8.95 -3.64
N ASN A 388 -10.86 10.00 -3.56
CA ASN A 388 -9.59 9.96 -2.86
C ASN A 388 -9.78 9.80 -1.35
N GLN A 389 -10.74 10.51 -0.75
CA GLN A 389 -11.10 10.33 0.67
C GLN A 389 -11.59 8.90 0.95
N LEU A 390 -12.40 8.31 0.08
CA LEU A 390 -12.84 6.92 0.21
C LEU A 390 -11.69 5.92 0.04
N LEU A 391 -10.79 6.14 -0.91
CA LEU A 391 -9.59 5.32 -1.08
C LEU A 391 -8.71 5.38 0.17
N ILE A 392 -8.47 6.57 0.72
CA ILE A 392 -7.71 6.76 1.96
C ILE A 392 -8.39 6.01 3.11
N LEU A 393 -9.71 6.13 3.26
CA LEU A 393 -10.47 5.41 4.28
C LEU A 393 -10.41 3.89 4.11
N LEU A 394 -10.45 3.40 2.86
CA LEU A 394 -10.30 1.98 2.58
C LEU A 394 -8.89 1.48 2.90
N PHE A 395 -7.85 2.23 2.50
CA PHE A 395 -6.47 1.90 2.82
C PHE A 395 -6.19 1.97 4.32
N THR A 396 -6.77 2.91 5.05
CA THR A 396 -6.62 2.99 6.51
C THR A 396 -7.30 1.81 7.21
N ILE A 397 -8.51 1.42 6.79
CA ILE A 397 -9.18 0.23 7.31
C ILE A 397 -8.34 -1.03 7.04
N ILE A 398 -7.84 -1.20 5.81
CA ILE A 398 -6.96 -2.31 5.45
C ILE A 398 -5.70 -2.31 6.32
N ALA A 399 -5.06 -1.15 6.49
CA ALA A 399 -3.86 -1.02 7.31
C ALA A 399 -4.12 -1.38 8.78
N VAL A 400 -5.25 -0.96 9.36
CA VAL A 400 -5.64 -1.33 10.73
C VAL A 400 -5.85 -2.84 10.84
N ILE A 401 -6.54 -3.46 9.88
CA ILE A 401 -6.77 -4.91 9.88
C ILE A 401 -5.45 -5.69 9.75
N VAL A 402 -4.58 -5.30 8.82
CA VAL A 402 -3.26 -5.94 8.62
C VAL A 402 -2.39 -5.79 9.87
N THR A 403 -2.37 -4.61 10.48
CA THR A 403 -1.63 -4.37 11.73
C THR A 403 -2.18 -5.23 12.87
N GLY A 404 -3.51 -5.34 12.98
CA GLY A 404 -4.16 -6.21 13.96
C GLY A 404 -3.84 -7.69 13.75
N LEU A 405 -3.86 -8.17 12.51
CA LEU A 405 -3.46 -9.55 12.15
C LEU A 405 -1.99 -9.81 12.46
N PHE A 406 -1.10 -8.87 12.14
CA PHE A 406 0.32 -8.99 12.43
C PHE A 406 0.59 -9.04 13.94
N ALA A 407 -0.03 -8.15 14.72
CA ALA A 407 0.08 -8.15 16.17
C ALA A 407 -0.46 -9.46 16.77
N PHE A 408 -1.58 -9.98 16.26
CA PHE A 408 -2.14 -11.26 16.68
C PHE A 408 -1.20 -12.43 16.37
N ALA A 409 -0.68 -12.52 15.14
CA ALA A 409 0.27 -13.56 14.74
C ALA A 409 1.58 -13.50 15.54
N SER A 410 2.09 -12.29 15.79
CA SER A 410 3.28 -12.07 16.62
C SER A 410 3.05 -12.50 18.07
N SER A 411 1.90 -12.15 18.66
CA SER A 411 1.53 -12.59 20.01
C SER A 411 1.45 -14.12 20.10
N LEU A 412 0.83 -14.77 19.12
CA LEU A 412 0.74 -16.24 19.07
C LEU A 412 2.13 -16.89 18.94
N SER A 413 2.98 -16.38 18.04
CA SER A 413 4.35 -16.87 17.85
C SER A 413 5.17 -16.74 19.13
N TRP A 414 5.13 -15.58 19.78
CA TRP A 414 5.83 -15.34 21.04
C TRP A 414 5.39 -16.32 22.14
N ARG A 415 4.08 -16.58 22.26
CA ARG A 415 3.55 -17.56 23.21
C ARG A 415 4.04 -18.99 22.93
N ILE A 416 4.10 -19.42 21.67
CA ILE A 416 4.61 -20.74 21.28
C ILE A 416 6.09 -20.86 21.63
N VAL A 417 6.89 -19.85 21.31
CA VAL A 417 8.33 -19.84 21.61
C VAL A 417 8.58 -19.87 23.11
N GLN A 418 7.83 -19.07 23.88
CA GLN A 418 7.95 -19.05 25.34
C GLN A 418 7.55 -20.41 25.94
N MET A 419 6.46 -21.03 25.46
CA MET A 419 6.05 -22.35 25.90
C MET A 419 7.15 -23.39 25.62
N ASN A 420 7.66 -23.45 24.38
CA ASN A 420 8.74 -24.37 23.99
C ASN A 420 10.00 -24.14 24.83
N LYS A 421 10.37 -22.88 25.11
CA LYS A 421 11.51 -22.55 25.98
C LYS A 421 11.30 -23.05 27.41
N ASN A 422 10.11 -22.89 27.98
CA ASN A 422 9.79 -23.37 29.32
C ASN A 422 9.87 -24.90 29.42
N TYR A 423 9.39 -25.65 28.40
CA TYR A 423 9.50 -27.11 28.39
C TYR A 423 10.91 -27.62 28.11
N ARG A 424 11.69 -26.93 27.27
CA ARG A 424 13.10 -27.28 27.04
C ARG A 424 13.97 -27.03 28.26
N ALA A 425 13.68 -25.98 29.03
CA ALA A 425 14.37 -25.69 30.29
C ALA A 425 13.97 -26.66 31.42
N ALA A 426 12.84 -27.35 31.29
CA ALA A 426 12.35 -28.29 32.28
C ALA A 426 12.97 -29.70 32.15
N ILE A 427 13.64 -30.01 31.04
CA ILE A 427 14.20 -31.33 30.75
C ILE A 427 15.72 -31.17 30.58
N ASP A 428 16.49 -31.89 31.41
CA ASP A 428 17.95 -31.91 31.33
C ASP A 428 18.44 -32.74 30.12
N SER A 429 19.73 -32.61 29.78
CA SER A 429 20.44 -33.37 28.75
C SER A 429 20.31 -34.89 28.91
N ASP A 430 20.18 -35.38 30.14
CA ASP A 430 19.95 -36.80 30.48
C ASP A 430 18.47 -37.22 30.47
N GLY A 431 17.56 -36.30 30.12
CA GLY A 431 16.11 -36.58 30.02
C GLY A 431 15.35 -36.53 31.35
N LYS A 432 16.00 -36.11 32.43
CA LYS A 432 15.39 -35.93 33.76
C LYS A 432 14.59 -34.61 33.84
N ILE A 433 13.46 -34.63 34.55
CA ILE A 433 12.58 -33.47 34.69
C ILE A 433 13.02 -32.67 35.92
N MET A 434 13.41 -31.41 35.73
CA MET A 434 13.93 -30.55 36.79
C MET A 434 12.81 -29.73 37.46
N ALA A 435 11.79 -29.34 36.70
CA ALA A 435 10.63 -28.62 37.19
C ALA A 435 9.46 -28.72 36.22
N VAL A 436 8.26 -29.01 36.71
CA VAL A 436 7.05 -29.07 35.86
C VAL A 436 6.63 -27.64 35.45
N PRO A 437 6.59 -27.30 34.15
CA PRO A 437 6.15 -25.99 33.69
C PRO A 437 4.67 -25.74 34.02
N ALA A 438 4.35 -24.50 34.43
CA ALA A 438 2.96 -24.11 34.63
C ALA A 438 2.19 -24.05 33.31
N ALA A 439 1.03 -24.70 33.23
CA ALA A 439 0.18 -24.59 32.04
C ALA A 439 -0.45 -23.20 31.87
N SER A 440 -0.67 -22.84 30.61
CA SER A 440 -1.44 -21.66 30.23
C SER A 440 -2.87 -21.72 30.80
N ARG A 441 -3.29 -20.62 31.44
CA ARG A 441 -4.63 -20.43 32.00
C ARG A 441 -5.67 -19.95 30.97
N LEU A 442 -5.24 -19.64 29.75
CA LEU A 442 -6.17 -19.20 28.71
C LEU A 442 -7.05 -20.37 28.23
N PRO A 443 -8.34 -20.11 27.95
CA PRO A 443 -9.28 -21.10 27.43
C PRO A 443 -9.25 -21.14 25.89
N ASP A 444 -8.06 -21.18 25.30
CA ASP A 444 -7.81 -21.32 23.86
C ASP A 444 -7.13 -22.66 23.54
N GLU A 445 -7.03 -23.01 22.25
CA GLU A 445 -6.45 -24.29 21.80
C GLU A 445 -4.98 -24.44 22.23
N LEU A 446 -4.24 -23.33 22.27
CA LEU A 446 -2.85 -23.31 22.75
C LEU A 446 -2.80 -23.55 24.27
N GLY A 447 -3.77 -23.04 25.02
CA GLY A 447 -3.96 -23.34 26.43
C GLY A 447 -4.32 -24.81 26.69
N ASP A 448 -5.20 -25.40 25.86
CA ASP A 448 -5.51 -26.84 25.92
C ASP A 448 -4.26 -27.68 25.68
N LEU A 449 -3.46 -27.35 24.65
CA LEU A 449 -2.20 -28.03 24.37
C LEU A 449 -1.22 -27.92 25.54
N SER A 450 -1.08 -26.73 26.13
CA SER A 450 -0.20 -26.51 27.29
C SER A 450 -0.60 -27.37 28.49
N ARG A 451 -1.91 -27.53 28.76
CA ARG A 451 -2.40 -28.42 29.83
C ARG A 451 -2.06 -29.89 29.56
N VAL A 452 -2.25 -30.35 28.32
CA VAL A 452 -1.88 -31.72 27.93
C VAL A 452 -0.38 -31.96 28.08
N MET A 453 0.45 -31.03 27.62
CA MET A 453 1.91 -31.13 27.76
C MET A 453 2.36 -31.13 29.23
N GLN A 454 1.73 -30.33 30.08
CA GLN A 454 1.99 -30.37 31.53
C GLN A 454 1.65 -31.75 32.10
N GLN A 455 0.49 -32.32 31.74
CA GLN A 455 0.09 -33.64 32.23
C GLN A 455 1.07 -34.74 31.80
N LEU A 456 1.56 -34.69 30.56
CA LEU A 456 2.58 -35.63 30.07
C LEU A 456 3.89 -35.52 30.86
N THR A 457 4.32 -34.29 31.16
CA THR A 457 5.53 -34.03 31.97
C THR A 457 5.36 -34.61 33.38
N ILE A 458 4.23 -34.36 34.04
CA ILE A 458 3.93 -34.92 35.38
C ILE A 458 3.91 -36.45 35.36
N ASN A 459 3.35 -37.06 34.32
CA ASN A 459 3.29 -38.52 34.23
C ASN A 459 4.67 -39.14 34.02
N GLN A 460 5.53 -38.48 33.23
CA GLN A 460 6.90 -38.92 32.99
C GLN A 460 7.74 -38.84 34.28
N ASP A 461 7.62 -37.74 35.02
CA ASP A 461 8.31 -37.53 36.31
C ASP A 461 7.96 -38.61 37.34
N LYS A 462 6.67 -38.90 37.49
CA LYS A 462 6.20 -40.01 38.35
C LYS A 462 6.72 -41.37 37.92
N TYR A 463 6.90 -41.59 36.62
CA TYR A 463 7.39 -42.85 36.09
C TYR A 463 8.88 -43.03 36.36
N THR A 464 9.69 -41.97 36.22
CA THR A 464 11.11 -41.99 36.56
C THR A 464 11.32 -42.22 38.06
N ASP A 465 10.56 -41.55 38.92
CA ASP A 465 10.62 -41.75 40.37
C ASP A 465 10.22 -43.17 40.80
N TYR A 466 9.22 -43.73 40.11
CA TYR A 466 8.80 -45.12 40.36
C TYR A 466 9.94 -46.10 40.04
N LEU A 467 10.64 -45.93 38.91
CA LEU A 467 11.78 -46.78 38.55
C LEU A 467 12.92 -46.66 39.56
N ALA A 468 13.26 -45.44 40.00
CA ALA A 468 14.30 -45.21 40.99
C ALA A 468 13.99 -45.91 42.33
N THR A 469 12.74 -45.84 42.80
CA THR A 469 12.35 -46.47 44.09
C THR A 469 12.05 -47.97 43.99
N LEU A 470 11.86 -48.51 42.79
CA LEU A 470 11.52 -49.92 42.57
C LEU A 470 12.68 -50.83 42.99
N ALA A 471 13.90 -50.49 42.61
CA ALA A 471 15.05 -51.36 42.85
C ALA A 471 15.39 -51.48 44.35
N ASP A 472 15.15 -50.44 45.15
CA ASP A 472 15.27 -50.50 46.61
C ASP A 472 14.18 -51.35 47.27
N LYS A 473 12.92 -51.18 46.85
CA LYS A 473 11.80 -51.98 47.34
C LYS A 473 11.99 -53.46 47.02
N LEU A 474 12.38 -53.79 45.79
CA LEU A 474 12.68 -55.18 45.39
C LEU A 474 13.84 -55.75 46.21
N SER A 475 14.89 -54.97 46.43
CA SER A 475 16.04 -55.42 47.24
C SER A 475 15.63 -55.75 48.67
N HIS A 476 14.75 -54.95 49.29
CA HIS A 476 14.26 -55.19 50.64
C HIS A 476 13.37 -56.45 50.72
N GLU A 477 12.39 -56.56 49.81
CA GLU A 477 11.45 -57.69 49.81
C GLU A 477 12.11 -59.03 49.47
N LEU A 478 13.20 -59.03 48.68
CA LEU A 478 13.94 -60.24 48.34
C LEU A 478 14.99 -60.65 49.39
N LYS A 479 15.47 -59.75 50.24
CA LYS A 479 16.44 -60.09 51.31
C LYS A 479 15.84 -61.06 52.33
N THR A 480 14.60 -60.85 52.73
CA THR A 480 13.90 -61.69 53.72
C THR A 480 13.76 -63.15 53.29
N PRO A 481 13.21 -63.50 52.10
CA PRO A 481 13.11 -64.89 51.67
C PRO A 481 14.49 -65.53 51.42
N VAL A 482 15.48 -64.76 50.96
CA VAL A 482 16.86 -65.25 50.78
C VAL A 482 17.50 -65.60 52.12
N ALA A 483 17.28 -64.81 53.17
CA ALA A 483 17.74 -65.12 54.51
C ALA A 483 17.08 -66.40 55.05
N VAL A 484 15.78 -66.58 54.83
CA VAL A 484 15.06 -67.82 55.21
C VAL A 484 15.64 -69.04 54.50
N ILE A 485 15.89 -68.94 53.18
CA ILE A 485 16.54 -70.01 52.41
C ILE A 485 17.93 -70.32 52.98
N ARG A 486 18.73 -69.29 53.29
CA ARG A 486 20.06 -69.45 53.87
C ARG A 486 20.01 -70.19 55.19
N THR A 487 19.20 -69.75 56.15
CA THR A 487 19.05 -70.41 57.46
C THR A 487 18.50 -71.83 57.33
N SER A 488 17.63 -72.10 56.36
CA SER A 488 17.15 -73.47 56.10
C SER A 488 18.28 -74.37 55.58
N LEU A 489 19.16 -73.85 54.71
CA LEU A 489 20.32 -74.58 54.20
C LEU A 489 21.38 -74.78 55.29
N GLU A 490 21.64 -73.78 56.14
CA GLU A 490 22.54 -73.89 57.30
C GLU A 490 22.07 -74.97 58.29
N ASN A 491 20.76 -75.06 58.54
CA ASN A 491 20.19 -76.13 59.38
C ASN A 491 20.34 -77.52 58.74
N LEU A 492 20.22 -77.62 57.42
CA LEU A 492 20.44 -78.88 56.70
C LEU A 492 21.92 -79.30 56.70
N GLU A 493 22.85 -78.36 56.73
CA GLU A 493 24.29 -78.61 56.85
C GLU A 493 24.65 -79.31 58.17
N LEU A 494 23.90 -79.05 59.24
CA LEU A 494 24.08 -79.70 60.55
C LEU A 494 23.54 -81.16 60.60
N SER A 495 22.90 -81.63 59.53
CA SER A 495 22.34 -82.99 59.44
C SER A 495 23.31 -83.95 58.74
N ASP A 496 23.25 -85.25 59.08
CA ASP A 496 24.12 -86.28 58.49
C ASP A 496 23.64 -86.62 57.07
N LEU A 497 24.26 -86.02 56.06
CA LEU A 497 23.87 -86.10 54.64
C LEU A 497 24.82 -87.00 53.83
N ASP A 498 24.30 -87.66 52.80
CA ASP A 498 25.09 -88.43 51.83
C ASP A 498 26.04 -87.50 51.04
N PRO A 499 27.30 -87.89 50.75
CA PRO A 499 28.29 -87.06 50.03
C PRO A 499 27.81 -86.40 48.72
N GLU A 500 26.90 -87.04 47.96
CA GLU A 500 26.29 -86.41 46.77
C GLU A 500 25.35 -85.25 47.16
N ALA A 501 24.54 -85.40 48.22
CA ALA A 501 23.65 -84.36 48.73
C ALA A 501 24.41 -83.17 49.30
N THR A 502 25.54 -83.40 49.98
CA THR A 502 26.44 -82.34 50.47
C THR A 502 26.92 -81.43 49.33
N LYS A 503 27.25 -82.00 48.15
CA LYS A 503 27.68 -81.23 46.98
C LYS A 503 26.60 -80.30 46.44
N TYR A 504 25.33 -80.74 46.46
CA TYR A 504 24.20 -79.89 46.07
C TYR A 504 23.90 -78.82 47.12
N LEU A 505 24.01 -79.14 48.41
CA LEU A 505 23.86 -78.20 49.52
C LEU A 505 24.89 -77.07 49.42
N THR A 506 26.18 -77.40 49.23
CA THR A 506 27.26 -76.41 49.06
C THR A 506 26.98 -75.50 47.85
N ARG A 507 26.50 -76.05 46.73
CA ARG A 507 26.11 -75.25 45.56
C ARG A 507 24.92 -74.33 45.85
N ALA A 508 23.91 -74.80 46.57
CA ALA A 508 22.75 -74.00 46.95
C ALA A 508 23.11 -72.86 47.94
N MET A 509 24.01 -73.13 48.89
CA MET A 509 24.55 -72.12 49.80
C MET A 509 25.38 -71.07 49.04
N GLN A 510 26.25 -71.49 48.12
CA GLN A 510 27.00 -70.58 47.25
C GLN A 510 26.06 -69.72 46.38
N GLY A 511 25.01 -70.32 45.82
CA GLY A 511 23.98 -69.61 45.05
C GLY A 511 23.22 -68.57 45.87
N THR A 512 22.78 -68.94 47.08
CA THR A 512 22.07 -68.04 48.01
C THR A 512 22.97 -66.89 48.47
N ASN A 513 24.25 -67.16 48.73
CA ASN A 513 25.24 -66.14 49.08
C ASN A 513 25.46 -65.17 47.92
N ARG A 514 25.63 -65.66 46.70
CA ARG A 514 25.77 -64.83 45.50
C ARG A 514 24.52 -63.96 45.26
N LEU A 515 23.33 -64.50 45.48
CA LEU A 515 22.08 -63.75 45.33
C LEU A 515 21.96 -62.64 46.39
N SER A 516 22.23 -62.95 47.66
CA SER A 516 22.25 -61.97 48.75
C SER A 516 23.26 -60.84 48.47
N GLN A 517 24.42 -61.20 47.92
CA GLN A 517 25.44 -60.28 47.47
C GLN A 517 24.95 -59.36 46.35
N THR A 518 24.38 -59.88 45.27
CA THR A 518 23.82 -59.05 44.18
C THR A 518 22.75 -58.08 44.66
N LEU A 519 21.87 -58.48 45.58
CA LEU A 519 20.85 -57.60 46.15
C LEU A 519 21.44 -56.48 47.00
N ASN A 520 22.52 -56.76 47.73
CA ASN A 520 23.24 -55.73 48.46
C ASN A 520 23.94 -54.76 47.51
N ALA A 521 24.54 -55.25 46.43
CA ALA A 521 25.15 -54.41 45.38
C ALA A 521 24.13 -53.47 44.74
N LEU A 522 22.97 -54.00 44.34
CA LEU A 522 21.90 -53.23 43.72
C LEU A 522 21.40 -52.12 44.65
N SER A 523 21.18 -52.45 45.93
CA SER A 523 20.74 -51.47 46.93
C SER A 523 21.81 -50.43 47.25
N GLU A 524 23.09 -50.80 47.29
CA GLU A 524 24.19 -49.86 47.55
C GLU A 524 24.40 -48.91 46.35
N ALA A 525 24.27 -49.42 45.11
CA ALA A 525 24.32 -48.61 43.90
C ALA A 525 23.17 -47.58 43.83
N ASN A 526 21.92 -47.99 44.08
CA ASN A 526 20.79 -47.05 44.11
C ASN A 526 20.93 -45.99 45.21
N LYS A 527 21.40 -46.39 46.40
CA LYS A 527 21.63 -45.44 47.50
C LYS A 527 22.72 -44.44 47.15
N LEU A 528 23.77 -44.87 46.45
CA LEU A 528 24.82 -43.99 45.98
C LEU A 528 24.30 -43.03 44.89
N GLU A 529 23.51 -43.50 43.94
CA GLU A 529 22.84 -42.66 42.94
C GLU A 529 21.91 -41.62 43.59
N GLN A 530 21.13 -42.01 44.60
CA GLN A 530 20.34 -41.07 45.41
C GLN A 530 21.22 -40.07 46.16
N SER A 531 22.38 -40.51 46.66
CA SER A 531 23.31 -39.62 47.38
C SER A 531 23.92 -38.58 46.44
N PHE A 532 24.16 -38.91 45.16
CA PHE A 532 24.57 -37.93 44.14
C PHE A 532 23.51 -36.85 43.89
N GLU A 533 22.23 -37.20 43.96
CA GLU A 533 21.13 -36.26 43.75
C GLU A 533 21.00 -35.21 44.87
N TYR A 534 21.33 -35.58 46.11
CA TYR A 534 21.27 -34.68 47.27
C TYR A 534 22.64 -34.13 47.69
N ALA A 535 23.71 -34.47 46.97
CA ALA A 535 25.06 -34.04 47.27
C ALA A 535 25.19 -32.51 47.21
N GLN A 536 25.70 -31.91 48.29
CA GLN A 536 25.95 -30.48 48.36
C GLN A 536 27.40 -30.19 47.99
N TRP A 537 27.58 -29.48 46.88
CA TRP A 537 28.87 -28.95 46.47
C TRP A 537 29.22 -27.73 47.32
N GLN A 538 30.39 -27.77 47.93
CA GLN A 538 30.91 -26.67 48.74
C GLN A 538 32.40 -26.49 48.53
N VAL A 539 32.82 -25.23 48.57
CA VAL A 539 34.23 -24.84 48.59
C VAL A 539 34.77 -25.12 49.98
N VAL A 540 35.69 -26.09 50.08
CA VAL A 540 36.29 -26.51 51.35
C VAL A 540 37.81 -26.43 51.30
N PRO A 541 38.46 -26.05 52.43
CA PRO A 541 39.87 -26.33 52.66
C PRO A 541 40.03 -27.86 52.81
N PHE A 542 40.59 -28.51 51.78
CA PHE A 542 40.65 -29.97 51.72
C PHE A 542 41.64 -30.58 52.72
N ASP A 543 42.69 -29.84 53.02
CA ASP A 543 43.66 -30.10 54.08
C ASP A 543 43.00 -30.18 55.47
N ASP A 544 42.22 -29.17 55.87
CA ASP A 544 41.48 -29.19 57.15
C ASP A 544 40.53 -30.39 57.25
N MET A 545 39.82 -30.69 56.15
CA MET A 545 38.92 -31.84 56.08
C MET A 545 39.67 -33.17 56.25
N LEU A 546 40.85 -33.31 55.61
CA LEU A 546 41.67 -34.51 55.72
C LEU A 546 42.29 -34.66 57.11
N GLU A 547 42.63 -33.56 57.79
CA GLU A 547 43.08 -33.59 59.18
C GLU A 547 42.00 -34.15 60.12
N GLU A 548 40.77 -33.62 60.02
CA GLU A 548 39.63 -34.06 60.83
C GLU A 548 39.34 -35.55 60.62
N VAL A 549 39.30 -35.97 59.35
CA VAL A 549 39.04 -37.37 58.97
C VAL A 549 40.18 -38.29 59.44
N THR A 550 41.44 -37.86 59.31
CA THR A 550 42.59 -38.65 59.76
C THR A 550 42.58 -38.84 61.28
N GLU A 551 42.23 -37.80 62.04
CA GLU A 551 42.13 -37.88 63.49
C GLU A 551 40.98 -38.80 63.92
N ALA A 552 39.84 -38.77 63.23
CA ALA A 552 38.76 -39.72 63.45
C ALA A 552 39.21 -41.18 63.22
N TYR A 553 39.98 -41.45 62.15
CA TYR A 553 40.50 -42.80 61.90
C TYR A 553 41.51 -43.27 62.95
N ARG A 554 42.35 -42.38 63.50
CA ARG A 554 43.24 -42.72 64.64
C ARG A 554 42.45 -43.18 65.87
N GLN A 555 41.28 -42.59 66.11
CA GLN A 555 40.42 -42.97 67.23
C GLN A 555 39.70 -44.30 66.98
N ILE A 556 39.17 -44.51 65.77
CA ILE A 556 38.41 -45.73 65.41
C ILE A 556 39.35 -46.94 65.33
N TYR A 557 40.51 -46.79 64.69
CA TYR A 557 41.47 -47.86 64.45
C TYR A 557 42.72 -47.68 65.32
N SER A 558 42.54 -47.69 66.65
CA SER A 558 43.61 -47.47 67.64
C SER A 558 44.82 -48.40 67.54
N CYS A 559 44.68 -49.56 66.88
CA CYS A 559 45.77 -50.51 66.64
C CYS A 559 46.67 -50.11 65.45
N HIS A 560 46.21 -49.25 64.56
CA HIS A 560 46.93 -48.85 63.34
C HIS A 560 47.42 -47.41 63.46
N GLN A 561 48.58 -47.11 62.86
CA GLN A 561 49.12 -45.75 62.82
C GLN A 561 48.68 -45.03 61.54
N PHE A 562 48.23 -43.77 61.66
CA PHE A 562 47.87 -42.93 60.51
C PHE A 562 48.72 -41.67 60.45
N GLN A 563 49.35 -41.43 59.29
CA GLN A 563 50.21 -40.27 59.02
C GLN A 563 49.65 -39.46 57.86
N LEU A 564 49.55 -38.14 58.02
CA LEU A 564 49.12 -37.21 56.97
C LEU A 564 50.31 -36.29 56.64
N GLU A 565 50.68 -36.22 55.37
CA GLU A 565 51.80 -35.42 54.85
C GLU A 565 51.30 -34.48 53.75
N TYR A 566 51.53 -33.17 53.91
CA TYR A 566 51.20 -32.14 52.91
C TYR A 566 52.08 -30.88 53.11
N ASP A 567 52.25 -30.06 52.07
CA ASP A 567 53.00 -28.81 52.15
C ASP A 567 52.10 -27.67 52.63
N HIS A 568 52.36 -27.16 53.84
CA HIS A 568 51.51 -26.13 54.46
C HIS A 568 51.57 -24.76 53.75
N ASN A 569 52.43 -24.60 52.75
CA ASN A 569 52.55 -23.38 51.96
C ASN A 569 51.62 -23.35 50.73
N ASP A 570 51.03 -24.48 50.36
CA ASP A 570 50.12 -24.59 49.21
C ASP A 570 48.66 -24.38 49.63
N ASP A 571 47.85 -23.83 48.73
CA ASP A 571 46.39 -23.70 48.90
C ASP A 571 45.67 -24.92 48.32
N TYR A 572 45.02 -25.69 49.20
CA TYR A 572 44.27 -26.91 48.90
C TYR A 572 42.74 -26.69 48.84
N THR A 573 42.29 -25.45 48.68
CA THR A 573 40.86 -25.14 48.54
C THR A 573 40.29 -25.73 47.25
N ILE A 574 39.18 -26.47 47.33
CA ILE A 574 38.52 -27.12 46.19
C ILE A 574 36.99 -27.15 46.37
N ASN A 575 36.25 -27.08 45.26
CA ASN A 575 34.81 -27.27 45.23
C ASN A 575 34.49 -28.77 45.09
N LEU A 576 33.94 -29.40 46.13
CA LEU A 576 33.59 -30.82 46.14
C LEU A 576 32.38 -31.11 47.03
N ALA A 577 31.89 -32.36 47.04
CA ALA A 577 30.89 -32.85 47.98
C ALA A 577 31.56 -33.62 49.14
N PRO A 578 31.72 -33.03 50.34
CA PRO A 578 32.53 -33.59 51.43
C PRO A 578 32.04 -34.95 51.91
N GLU A 579 30.73 -35.11 52.06
CA GLU A 579 30.12 -36.36 52.54
C GLU A 579 30.47 -37.54 51.63
N LEU A 580 30.46 -37.33 50.31
CA LEU A 580 30.85 -38.34 49.33
C LEU A 580 32.35 -38.63 49.39
N ILE A 581 33.19 -37.61 49.58
CA ILE A 581 34.64 -37.83 49.71
C ILE A 581 34.97 -38.59 51.00
N VAL A 582 34.31 -38.30 52.13
CA VAL A 582 34.45 -39.09 53.36
C VAL A 582 34.04 -40.54 53.10
N GLN A 583 32.93 -40.78 52.39
CA GLN A 583 32.51 -42.13 52.01
C GLN A 583 33.54 -42.84 51.13
N LEU A 584 34.18 -42.13 50.19
CA LEU A 584 35.29 -42.65 49.38
C LEU A 584 36.47 -43.05 50.27
N LEU A 585 36.85 -42.19 51.21
CA LEU A 585 37.95 -42.44 52.15
C LEU A 585 37.65 -43.63 53.06
N ASP A 586 36.43 -43.76 53.56
CA ASP A 586 36.01 -44.91 54.37
C ASP A 586 36.23 -46.23 53.63
N LYS A 587 35.93 -46.27 52.32
CA LYS A 587 36.17 -47.47 51.50
C LYS A 587 37.65 -47.73 51.27
N LEU A 588 38.46 -46.69 51.03
CA LEU A 588 39.91 -46.85 50.88
C LEU A 588 40.59 -47.26 52.19
N ILE A 589 40.16 -46.72 53.32
CA ILE A 589 40.75 -46.98 54.63
C ILE A 589 40.31 -48.30 55.21
N SER A 590 39.04 -48.69 55.06
CA SER A 590 38.62 -50.06 55.35
C SER A 590 39.45 -51.08 54.56
N ASN A 591 39.78 -50.79 53.30
CA ASN A 591 40.66 -51.64 52.50
C ASN A 591 42.11 -51.61 53.02
N ALA A 592 42.65 -50.43 53.35
CA ALA A 592 44.01 -50.31 53.88
C ALA A 592 44.19 -51.04 55.22
N VAL A 593 43.25 -50.89 56.17
CA VAL A 593 43.28 -51.54 57.49
C VAL A 593 43.22 -53.06 57.37
N ASP A 594 42.43 -53.59 56.44
CA ASP A 594 42.29 -55.04 56.21
C ASP A 594 43.59 -55.71 55.76
N TYR A 595 44.47 -54.99 55.03
CA TYR A 595 45.70 -55.55 54.46
C TYR A 595 46.98 -55.04 55.13
N ALA A 596 46.91 -53.96 55.90
CA ALA A 596 48.07 -53.35 56.55
C ALA A 596 48.52 -54.13 57.80
N PRO A 597 49.82 -54.47 57.91
CA PRO A 597 50.41 -54.89 59.18
C PRO A 597 50.21 -53.83 60.27
N VAL A 598 49.89 -54.26 61.48
CA VAL A 598 49.58 -53.39 62.63
C VAL A 598 50.75 -52.46 63.01
N ASP A 599 51.98 -52.85 62.69
CA ASP A 599 53.22 -52.13 62.99
C ASP A 599 53.65 -51.11 61.91
N GLN A 600 52.91 -50.98 60.81
CA GLN A 600 53.23 -50.08 59.70
C GLN A 600 52.16 -48.99 59.53
N PRO A 601 52.56 -47.73 59.28
CA PRO A 601 51.59 -46.65 59.14
C PRO A 601 50.85 -46.70 57.80
N ILE A 602 49.57 -46.35 57.82
CA ILE A 602 48.79 -45.96 56.64
C ILE A 602 49.04 -44.47 56.43
N ARG A 603 49.57 -44.10 55.26
CA ARG A 603 50.01 -42.74 54.98
C ARG A 603 49.13 -42.06 53.94
N PHE A 604 48.62 -40.89 54.28
CA PHE A 604 47.97 -39.96 53.37
C PHE A 604 49.00 -38.93 52.89
N LYS A 605 49.06 -38.69 51.58
CA LYS A 605 49.82 -37.58 51.00
C LYS A 605 48.91 -36.70 50.18
N LEU A 606 48.92 -35.40 50.45
CA LEU A 606 48.21 -34.42 49.65
C LEU A 606 49.22 -33.53 48.92
N ASN A 607 49.14 -33.49 47.59
CA ASN A 607 50.00 -32.67 46.74
C ASN A 607 49.15 -31.87 45.76
N LYS A 608 49.60 -30.66 45.41
CA LYS A 608 49.02 -29.86 44.33
C LYS A 608 49.85 -30.04 43.07
N ILE A 609 49.23 -30.54 41.99
CA ILE A 609 49.86 -30.73 40.68
C ILE A 609 49.12 -29.88 39.65
N ASN A 610 49.70 -28.73 39.29
CA ASN A 610 49.11 -27.76 38.38
C ASN A 610 47.70 -27.32 38.83
N THR A 611 46.66 -27.78 38.13
CA THR A 611 45.24 -27.48 38.37
C THR A 611 44.48 -28.65 39.02
N GLN A 612 45.21 -29.60 39.62
CA GLN A 612 44.64 -30.78 40.26
C GLN A 612 45.21 -30.98 41.66
N LEU A 613 44.38 -31.47 42.59
CA LEU A 613 44.79 -31.99 43.88
C LEU A 613 44.98 -33.50 43.75
N GLN A 614 46.14 -33.99 44.17
CA GLN A 614 46.45 -35.41 44.25
C GLN A 614 46.42 -35.85 45.71
N LEU A 615 45.44 -36.67 46.07
CA LEU A 615 45.41 -37.39 47.33
C LEU A 615 45.93 -38.81 47.10
N SER A 616 46.92 -39.22 47.88
CA SER A 616 47.46 -40.58 47.85
C SER A 616 47.25 -41.28 49.18
N VAL A 617 46.76 -42.51 49.15
CA VAL A 617 46.63 -43.39 50.32
C VAL A 617 47.58 -44.57 50.14
N GLU A 618 48.63 -44.63 50.96
CA GLU A 618 49.69 -45.64 50.94
C GLU A 618 49.51 -46.59 52.13
N ASN A 619 49.60 -47.91 51.89
CA ASN A 619 49.71 -48.89 52.97
C ASN A 619 50.67 -50.03 52.62
N GLN A 620 51.34 -50.58 53.63
CA GLN A 620 52.11 -51.82 53.48
C GLN A 620 51.16 -53.00 53.34
N GLY A 621 51.47 -53.97 52.47
CA GLY A 621 50.57 -55.08 52.16
C GLY A 621 51.02 -55.91 50.97
N PRO A 622 50.33 -57.02 50.64
CA PRO A 622 50.65 -57.80 49.44
C PRO A 622 50.41 -56.96 48.18
N HIS A 623 51.34 -57.06 47.21
CA HIS A 623 51.21 -56.41 45.92
C HIS A 623 49.99 -56.93 45.13
N PHE A 624 49.42 -56.04 44.32
CA PHE A 624 48.49 -56.47 43.28
C PHE A 624 49.23 -57.27 42.20
N SER A 625 48.63 -58.36 41.72
CA SER A 625 49.10 -59.04 40.52
C SER A 625 49.00 -58.09 39.31
N SER A 626 50.04 -58.06 38.46
CA SER A 626 50.14 -57.15 37.32
C SER A 626 48.93 -57.22 36.38
N ASP A 627 48.29 -58.38 36.28
CA ASP A 627 47.17 -58.64 35.38
C ASP A 627 45.83 -58.08 35.90
N ASN A 628 45.72 -57.85 37.21
CA ASN A 628 44.45 -57.50 37.85
C ASN A 628 44.30 -55.99 38.13
N ILE A 629 45.37 -55.20 38.05
CA ILE A 629 45.35 -53.74 38.35
C ILE A 629 44.28 -52.98 37.54
N PRO A 630 44.10 -53.21 36.22
CA PRO A 630 43.09 -52.49 35.43
C PRO A 630 41.64 -52.79 35.86
N GLN A 631 41.39 -53.96 36.45
CA GLN A 631 40.06 -54.45 36.82
C GLN A 631 39.73 -54.23 38.31
N LEU A 632 40.65 -53.67 39.11
CA LEU A 632 40.45 -53.48 40.56
C LEU A 632 39.25 -52.57 40.90
N PHE A 633 38.88 -51.67 40.00
CA PHE A 633 37.78 -50.73 40.17
C PHE A 633 36.49 -51.18 39.48
N ASP A 634 36.49 -52.36 38.85
CA ASP A 634 35.29 -52.94 38.24
C ASP A 634 34.40 -53.55 39.33
N SER A 635 33.09 -53.49 39.12
CA SER A 635 32.12 -54.03 40.06
C SER A 635 32.30 -55.55 40.23
N MET A 636 32.27 -56.02 41.47
CA MET A 636 32.35 -57.44 41.86
C MET A 636 33.69 -58.15 41.61
N VAL A 637 34.80 -57.41 41.45
CA VAL A 637 36.14 -57.99 41.39
C VAL A 637 36.73 -58.11 42.80
N SER A 638 37.02 -59.34 43.25
CA SER A 638 37.68 -59.61 44.54
C SER A 638 38.79 -60.65 44.36
N ASN A 639 40.02 -60.29 44.77
CA ASN A 639 41.20 -61.17 44.69
C ASN A 639 41.47 -61.96 46.00
N ARG A 640 40.48 -62.03 46.92
CA ARG A 640 40.66 -62.64 48.24
C ARG A 640 40.48 -64.17 48.18
N GLN A 641 41.52 -64.94 48.50
CA GLN A 641 41.40 -66.37 48.80
C GLN A 641 41.12 -66.54 50.30
N GLN A 642 39.91 -67.00 50.63
CA GLN A 642 39.46 -67.43 51.98
C GLN A 642 39.87 -66.52 53.17
N SER A 643 39.02 -65.56 53.52
CA SER A 643 38.96 -65.01 54.89
C SER A 643 37.51 -64.95 55.38
N ASP A 644 37.32 -64.98 56.70
CA ASP A 644 36.01 -65.12 57.39
C ASP A 644 35.06 -63.91 57.25
N THR A 645 35.49 -62.79 56.63
CA THR A 645 34.62 -61.64 56.29
C THR A 645 34.51 -61.46 54.77
N PRO A 646 33.33 -61.74 54.16
CA PRO A 646 33.13 -61.54 52.72
C PRO A 646 32.86 -60.05 52.40
N HIS A 647 33.81 -59.40 51.73
CA HIS A 647 33.61 -58.05 51.14
C HIS A 647 33.44 -58.16 49.62
N LEU A 648 32.40 -57.52 49.09
CA LEU A 648 31.81 -57.77 47.76
C LEU A 648 32.59 -57.17 46.57
N GLY A 649 33.80 -56.65 46.79
CA GLY A 649 34.56 -55.96 45.74
C GLY A 649 33.92 -54.65 45.25
N LEU A 650 32.84 -54.18 45.90
CA LEU A 650 32.16 -52.93 45.55
C LEU A 650 32.84 -51.69 46.11
N GLY A 651 33.67 -51.84 47.15
CA GLY A 651 34.30 -50.70 47.82
C GLY A 651 35.11 -49.83 46.85
N LEU A 652 35.97 -50.46 46.04
CA LEU A 652 36.77 -49.75 45.03
C LEU A 652 35.93 -49.27 43.84
N HIS A 653 34.83 -49.96 43.51
CA HIS A 653 33.90 -49.49 42.49
C HIS A 653 33.18 -48.19 42.93
N ILE A 654 32.78 -48.11 44.21
CA ILE A 654 32.19 -46.89 44.80
C ILE A 654 33.21 -45.75 44.80
N VAL A 655 34.47 -46.02 45.14
CA VAL A 655 35.57 -45.05 45.03
C VAL A 655 35.66 -44.50 43.60
N LYS A 656 35.54 -45.36 42.58
CA LYS A 656 35.54 -44.93 41.16
C LYS A 656 34.31 -44.09 40.82
N LEU A 657 33.11 -44.50 41.23
CA LEU A 657 31.88 -43.72 40.97
C LEU A 657 31.91 -42.34 41.63
N ILE A 658 32.40 -42.24 42.88
CA ILE A 658 32.55 -40.96 43.58
C ILE A 658 33.66 -40.11 42.94
N SER A 659 34.77 -40.73 42.51
CA SER A 659 35.82 -40.04 41.74
C SER A 659 35.25 -39.47 40.44
N ASP A 660 34.52 -40.27 39.67
CA ASP A 660 33.92 -39.87 38.39
C ASP A 660 32.87 -38.75 38.59
N PHE A 661 32.07 -38.81 39.66
CA PHE A 661 31.14 -37.74 40.07
C PHE A 661 31.86 -36.41 40.31
N HIS A 662 33.05 -36.45 40.90
CA HIS A 662 33.91 -35.27 41.09
C HIS A 662 34.78 -34.92 39.89
N HIS A 663 34.54 -35.54 38.72
CA HIS A 663 35.39 -35.43 37.53
C HIS A 663 36.88 -35.74 37.79
N GLY A 664 37.14 -36.52 38.83
CA GLY A 664 38.47 -36.96 39.22
C GLY A 664 38.89 -38.26 38.56
N ASN A 665 40.12 -38.67 38.82
CA ASN A 665 40.66 -39.94 38.34
C ASN A 665 41.34 -40.70 39.47
N ILE A 666 40.90 -41.94 39.72
CA ILE A 666 41.49 -42.84 40.70
C ILE A 666 42.40 -43.87 40.03
N LYS A 667 43.60 -44.08 40.57
CA LYS A 667 44.56 -45.09 40.11
C LYS A 667 45.08 -45.92 41.27
N ALA A 668 45.47 -47.16 40.99
CA ALA A 668 46.15 -48.04 41.94
C ALA A 668 47.51 -48.45 41.37
N ARG A 669 48.55 -48.44 42.20
CA ARG A 669 49.90 -48.94 41.84
C ARG A 669 50.54 -49.64 43.04
N ASN A 670 51.51 -50.51 42.78
CA ASN A 670 52.33 -51.12 43.83
C ASN A 670 53.47 -50.14 44.21
N LEU A 671 53.84 -50.11 45.49
CA LEU A 671 54.99 -49.34 45.96
C LEU A 671 56.31 -50.00 45.50
N PRO A 672 57.40 -49.24 45.36
CA PRO A 672 58.72 -49.81 45.06
C PRO A 672 59.19 -50.70 46.22
N GLY A 673 59.37 -52.00 45.97
CA GLY A 673 59.74 -53.01 46.98
C GLY A 673 59.09 -54.37 46.70
N ASP A 674 59.06 -55.25 47.70
CA ASP A 674 58.35 -56.55 47.64
C ASP A 674 56.94 -56.49 48.26
N LYS A 675 56.58 -55.38 48.93
CA LYS A 675 55.31 -55.16 49.63
C LYS A 675 54.91 -53.67 49.58
N GLY A 676 53.60 -53.42 49.55
CA GLY A 676 52.98 -52.11 49.64
C GLY A 676 52.18 -51.70 48.41
N VAL A 677 51.09 -50.97 48.64
CA VAL A 677 50.18 -50.48 47.60
C VAL A 677 49.84 -49.01 47.84
N ILE A 678 49.48 -48.31 46.77
CA ILE A 678 49.08 -46.91 46.82
C ILE A 678 47.90 -46.66 45.88
N PHE A 679 46.90 -45.96 46.40
CA PHE A 679 45.76 -45.44 45.67
C PHE A 679 45.91 -43.93 45.49
N GLU A 680 45.77 -43.43 44.27
CA GLU A 680 45.98 -42.02 43.91
C GLU A 680 44.70 -41.46 43.30
N LEU A 681 44.07 -40.52 44.01
CA LEU A 681 42.91 -39.76 43.58
C LEU A 681 43.35 -38.39 43.08
N LEU A 682 43.04 -38.07 41.83
CA LEU A 682 43.29 -36.77 41.21
C LEU A 682 41.97 -36.01 41.08
N LEU A 683 41.82 -34.87 41.75
CA LEU A 683 40.62 -34.02 41.71
C LEU A 683 40.92 -32.69 41.02
N PRO A 684 40.10 -32.20 40.09
CA PRO A 684 40.30 -30.90 39.44
C PRO A 684 39.93 -29.73 40.36
N ILE A 685 40.76 -28.67 40.39
CA ILE A 685 40.54 -27.47 41.22
C ILE A 685 39.54 -26.50 40.57
N ASP A 686 39.46 -26.47 39.24
CA ASP A 686 38.60 -25.55 38.48
C ASP A 686 37.44 -26.30 37.77
N LYS A 687 36.28 -26.34 38.43
CA LYS A 687 34.95 -26.23 37.81
C LYS A 687 33.81 -25.94 38.79
#